data_AF-A0AAD3CYB0-F1
#
_entry.id   AF-A0AAD3CYB0-F1
#
_cell.length_a   1.000
_cell.length_b   1.000
_cell.length_c   1.000
_cell.angle_alpha   90.00
_cell.angle_beta   90.00
_cell.angle_gamma   90.00
#
_symmetry.space_group_name_H-M   'P 1'
#
loop_
_entity.id
_entity.type
_entity.pdbx_description
1 polymer ?
#
loop_
_entity_poly.entity_id
_entity_poly.type
_entity_poly.pdbx_seq_one_letter_code
_entity_poly.pdbx_strand_id
1 'polypeptide(L)'
;MFRYLNNARTERRSKRQIDYTKGGTLLHKSIEQRQWKSVLSRMQHCPHEISTYVYRIAADTKDAHYQYNVLPLHSTCMRKPPALVVSALLSAFPEAATIKCDGNLALHFALQCGASLDVIQTLILANPKCLKEQDDKGNSCLQIFESHQQNWEDEIERSSIWNVVKQGVDSIVLEKTSSSDSHNKKMDSEKKNPHDMMTTINEEGWKKAGLSVVVVGASGDLAKKKTYPSLLHLFDDNLLPEDTVIYGYARSNMTNEDLRAKLRPYLENSDCSKEVVDTFLSKCFYVKGGWYGDIDAFATLNQELSANEDRLSSKLEHNRLFYFAIPPNVFEETGVAIKQKCMSDNGWTRIIVEKPFGRDLQSCEELLATLSKHFSEDQLFRIDHYLGKEMVQNLLVLRFGNIMFENIWNRDNVQCVMLTFKEPFGTDGRGGYFDNYGIIRDIVQNHLLQVLTLLAMEPPTKADGPESGESIRNAKVNVLHAIPPITLDECFLGQYEGYTDDETIKNKDSNTPTFVVIRCFIHTPRWAGVPFIFKAGKALNERKAEMRIQFKDAPAASFMFDDKCPRNELVIRMQPNEAIYWKTNVKSPGFSGAPVQSELEVNYNTRFFNNSGQNDVNPDAYTRLILEVLRGRSAAFVREDELRRSWAIFTPLLHKIENEKIRPIIYKRGTRGPPQADDFIREKSGYVRNEDYKFFSDSIESKTPKKQGKATADIGVYGLSVMGQNFALNISSHGFEVCVGNRSPQKVDSTVRRAEAEGKLPITGAYSPEDFIRKLKRPRKVILLVQAGNPVDASIKKLSKFMDKGDIIVDGGNEWYPNSVRRAEGLLSKGIHFAGMGISGGEEGAREGPSLMFGGPKTAFSELETILTSCAAQSKWGPCFGYCGPIGSGNYVKMVHNGIEYGDMQLIAEVYDVMKHVLELSNAEMSKIFASWNQGRLESYLIEITASILAREDDITHKGQVVDYILDKTGSKGTGKWTVQEAAEVSVAAPTIVGALDARYLSSRKDERVAASKILEGPPITLNGSKANLIQDLEKALYAAKICSYAQGLSIIKMASDEKDWKISLAESVRLWKGGCIIRARLLNQIQAAFTMNPDLANLLLDPSIALEINSCITSWRNIIITCANSGIPVPSLGGSLSYYDSYRCSSLPANLTQAMRDYFGGHTYKRIDRDGVFHTSWTDSHKDIGNISERTKGEL
;
A
#
# COMPACT_ATOMS: atom_id res chain seq x y z
N MET A 1 4.70 5.45 -34.62
CA MET A 1 5.36 6.46 -33.77
C MET A 1 6.10 5.81 -32.57
N PHE A 2 6.78 4.67 -32.81
CA PHE A 2 7.52 3.90 -31.79
C PHE A 2 8.99 3.65 -32.20
N ARG A 3 9.48 4.38 -33.23
CA ARG A 3 10.87 4.32 -33.72
C ARG A 3 11.71 5.57 -33.38
N TYR A 4 11.18 6.51 -32.59
CA TYR A 4 11.85 7.79 -32.31
C TYR A 4 12.41 7.93 -30.88
N LEU A 5 12.37 6.88 -30.05
CA LEU A 5 12.81 6.97 -28.64
C LEU A 5 14.12 6.22 -28.31
N ASN A 6 14.77 5.56 -29.29
CA ASN A 6 16.02 4.83 -29.03
C ASN A 6 17.32 5.48 -29.59
N ASN A 7 17.24 6.63 -30.27
CA ASN A 7 18.45 7.31 -30.82
C ASN A 7 18.76 8.65 -30.13
N ALA A 8 18.78 8.71 -28.80
CA ALA A 8 19.22 9.92 -28.09
C ALA A 8 19.93 9.63 -26.74
N ARG A 9 20.70 8.54 -26.65
CA ARG A 9 21.71 8.37 -25.58
C ARG A 9 23.09 8.61 -26.20
N THR A 10 23.48 9.88 -26.31
CA THR A 10 24.86 10.45 -26.29
C THR A 10 24.92 11.88 -26.84
N GLU A 11 23.93 12.73 -26.56
CA GLU A 11 24.10 14.18 -26.74
C GLU A 11 23.63 14.89 -25.47
N ARG A 12 24.53 15.71 -24.91
CA ARG A 12 24.39 16.65 -23.78
C ARG A 12 22.95 16.77 -23.23
N ARG A 13 22.74 16.45 -21.94
CA ARG A 13 21.55 16.90 -21.19
C ARG A 13 21.44 18.43 -21.34
N SER A 14 20.70 18.89 -22.34
CA SER A 14 20.37 20.30 -22.47
C SER A 14 19.41 20.62 -21.33
N LYS A 15 19.80 21.53 -20.45
CA LYS A 15 18.90 22.12 -19.45
C LYS A 15 17.67 22.59 -20.23
N ARG A 16 16.49 22.01 -20.02
CA ARG A 16 15.26 22.53 -20.63
C ARG A 16 15.05 23.93 -20.09
N GLN A 17 15.25 24.91 -20.96
CA GLN A 17 15.14 26.33 -20.67
C GLN A 17 14.01 26.89 -21.54
N ILE A 18 13.10 27.65 -20.94
CA ILE A 18 11.99 28.29 -21.63
C ILE A 18 12.09 29.80 -21.46
N ASP A 19 12.00 30.50 -22.58
CA ASP A 19 11.96 31.95 -22.65
C ASP A 19 10.61 32.46 -22.17
N TYR A 20 10.62 33.12 -21.01
CA TYR A 20 9.43 33.70 -20.39
C TYR A 20 8.77 34.77 -21.26
N THR A 21 9.56 35.50 -22.07
CA THR A 21 9.04 36.55 -22.96
C THR A 21 8.14 36.00 -24.08
N LYS A 22 8.22 34.69 -24.34
CA LYS A 22 7.40 33.96 -25.33
C LYS A 22 6.27 33.14 -24.70
N GLY A 23 6.00 33.35 -23.41
CA GLY A 23 5.01 32.62 -22.63
C GLY A 23 5.63 31.43 -21.91
N GLY A 24 5.97 31.60 -20.63
CA GLY A 24 6.47 30.51 -19.77
C GLY A 24 5.49 29.34 -19.59
N THR A 25 5.93 28.30 -18.89
CA THR A 25 5.09 27.11 -18.61
C THR A 25 3.84 27.49 -17.81
N LEU A 26 2.78 26.69 -17.94
CA LEU A 26 1.56 26.88 -17.15
C LEU A 26 1.85 26.71 -15.65
N LEU A 27 2.76 25.80 -15.27
CA LEU A 27 3.23 25.69 -13.88
C LEU A 27 3.84 27.00 -13.38
N HIS A 28 4.72 27.62 -14.17
CA HIS A 28 5.36 28.88 -13.77
C HIS A 28 4.36 30.04 -13.70
N LYS A 29 3.41 30.12 -14.65
CA LYS A 29 2.30 31.10 -14.60
C LYS A 29 1.43 30.91 -13.34
N SER A 30 1.11 29.67 -12.97
CA SER A 30 0.36 29.38 -11.74
C SER A 30 1.15 29.73 -10.47
N ILE A 31 2.48 29.55 -10.47
CA ILE A 31 3.36 29.99 -9.37
C ILE A 31 3.36 31.52 -9.28
N GLU A 32 3.47 32.23 -10.39
CA GLU A 32 3.46 33.69 -10.42
C GLU A 32 2.14 34.26 -9.89
N GLN A 33 1.01 33.66 -10.28
CA GLN A 33 -0.33 34.02 -9.84
C GLN A 33 -0.68 33.49 -8.45
N ARG A 34 0.25 32.83 -7.74
CA ARG A 34 0.05 32.21 -6.42
C ARG A 34 -1.13 31.23 -6.36
N GLN A 35 -1.45 30.59 -7.48
CA GLN A 35 -2.52 29.59 -7.57
C GLN A 35 -2.03 28.22 -7.07
N TRP A 36 -1.76 28.11 -5.78
CA TRP A 36 -1.09 26.94 -5.17
C TRP A 36 -1.81 25.60 -5.43
N LYS A 37 -3.13 25.59 -5.52
CA LYS A 37 -3.91 24.40 -5.90
C LYS A 37 -3.65 23.99 -7.36
N SER A 38 -3.58 24.97 -8.26
CA SER A 38 -3.23 24.76 -9.67
C SER A 38 -1.78 24.31 -9.82
N VAL A 39 -0.86 24.82 -8.99
CA VAL A 39 0.55 24.36 -8.94
C VAL A 39 0.60 22.87 -8.58
N LEU A 40 -0.03 22.46 -7.48
CA LEU A 40 -0.09 21.05 -7.05
C LEU A 40 -0.75 20.15 -8.10
N SER A 41 -1.85 20.59 -8.71
CA SER A 41 -2.52 19.87 -9.79
C SER A 41 -1.63 19.76 -11.03
N ARG A 42 -1.00 20.85 -11.47
CA ARG A 42 -0.15 20.89 -12.68
C ARG A 42 1.09 20.03 -12.53
N MET A 43 1.69 19.98 -11.34
CA MET A 43 2.82 19.11 -11.04
C MET A 43 2.49 17.62 -11.25
N GLN A 44 1.26 17.20 -10.92
CA GLN A 44 0.82 15.81 -11.11
C GLN A 44 0.58 15.47 -12.58
N HIS A 45 0.06 16.41 -13.36
CA HIS A 45 -0.28 16.20 -14.78
C HIS A 45 0.90 16.45 -15.73
N CYS A 46 1.86 17.30 -15.34
CA CYS A 46 2.98 17.73 -16.18
C CYS A 46 4.30 17.79 -15.38
N PRO A 47 4.82 16.64 -14.88
CA PRO A 47 5.98 16.61 -13.97
C PRO A 47 7.29 17.13 -14.60
N HIS A 48 7.41 17.11 -15.92
CA HIS A 48 8.57 17.66 -16.62
C HIS A 48 8.71 19.19 -16.48
N GLU A 49 7.62 19.92 -16.18
CA GLU A 49 7.68 21.36 -15.95
C GLU A 49 8.42 21.70 -14.64
N ILE A 50 8.53 20.76 -13.69
CA ILE A 50 9.14 20.95 -12.36
C ILE A 50 10.67 21.12 -12.44
N SER A 51 11.30 20.47 -13.42
CA SER A 51 12.74 20.55 -13.68
C SER A 51 13.09 21.48 -14.84
N THR A 52 12.13 22.29 -15.32
CA THR A 52 12.32 23.19 -16.46
C THR A 52 12.69 24.59 -15.97
N TYR A 53 13.83 25.09 -16.41
CA TYR A 53 14.30 26.43 -16.10
C TYR A 53 13.49 27.48 -16.87
N VAL A 54 13.12 28.56 -16.20
CA VAL A 54 12.48 29.72 -16.82
C VAL A 54 13.46 30.89 -16.80
N TYR A 55 13.71 31.47 -17.97
CA TYR A 55 14.57 32.64 -18.10
C TYR A 55 13.88 33.80 -18.82
N ARG A 56 14.24 35.04 -18.48
CA ARG A 56 13.73 36.26 -19.14
C ARG A 56 14.89 37.09 -19.68
N ILE A 57 14.76 37.61 -20.90
CA ILE A 57 15.73 38.55 -21.50
C ILE A 57 15.20 39.98 -21.27
N ALA A 58 16.05 40.88 -20.78
CA ALA A 58 15.68 42.28 -20.61
C ALA A 58 15.48 42.94 -22.00
N ALA A 59 14.32 43.54 -22.21
CA ALA A 59 14.11 44.40 -23.37
C ALA A 59 14.91 45.69 -23.14
N ASP A 60 15.85 45.98 -24.04
CA ASP A 60 16.46 47.30 -24.28
C ASP A 60 17.91 47.59 -23.84
N THR A 61 18.84 46.62 -23.92
CA THR A 61 20.29 46.93 -23.93
C THR A 61 21.03 46.11 -24.98
N LYS A 62 21.98 46.74 -25.70
CA LYS A 62 22.78 46.13 -26.78
C LYS A 62 23.65 44.93 -26.37
N ASP A 63 23.70 44.62 -25.07
CA ASP A 63 24.30 43.41 -24.51
C ASP A 63 23.19 42.54 -23.90
N ALA A 64 23.05 41.31 -24.40
CA ALA A 64 22.05 40.35 -23.97
C ALA A 64 22.38 39.81 -22.56
N HIS A 65 22.02 40.54 -21.52
CA HIS A 65 22.08 40.07 -20.13
C HIS A 65 20.77 39.36 -19.73
N TYR A 66 20.90 38.17 -19.12
CA TYR A 66 19.79 37.40 -18.56
C TYR A 66 19.19 38.13 -17.34
N GLN A 67 17.87 38.28 -17.28
CA GLN A 67 17.18 38.99 -16.20
C GLN A 67 16.91 38.10 -14.96
N TYR A 68 16.72 36.79 -15.16
CA TYR A 68 16.81 35.73 -14.14
C TYR A 68 16.70 34.35 -14.82
N ASN A 69 17.25 33.29 -14.24
CA ASN A 69 17.19 31.88 -14.70
C ASN A 69 16.91 30.92 -13.53
N VAL A 70 15.62 30.68 -13.28
CA VAL A 70 15.13 30.03 -12.05
C VAL A 70 14.38 28.74 -12.31
N LEU A 71 14.49 27.79 -11.38
CA LEU A 71 13.63 26.63 -11.32
C LEU A 71 12.29 26.96 -10.64
N PRO A 72 11.23 26.18 -10.88
CA PRO A 72 9.93 26.33 -10.22
C PRO A 72 10.01 26.36 -8.69
N LEU A 73 10.91 25.59 -8.06
CA LEU A 73 11.12 25.64 -6.60
C LEU A 73 11.58 27.04 -6.14
N HIS A 74 12.57 27.62 -6.81
CA HIS A 74 13.10 28.95 -6.50
C HIS A 74 12.05 30.03 -6.76
N SER A 75 11.34 29.97 -7.90
CA SER A 75 10.23 30.89 -8.18
C SER A 75 9.11 30.80 -7.15
N THR A 76 8.84 29.60 -6.63
CA THR A 76 7.84 29.36 -5.59
C THR A 76 8.25 30.02 -4.28
N CYS A 77 9.53 29.91 -3.89
CA CYS A 77 10.08 30.54 -2.68
C CYS A 77 10.00 32.08 -2.72
N MET A 78 10.10 32.69 -3.92
CA MET A 78 9.94 34.14 -4.11
C MET A 78 8.50 34.67 -3.91
N ARG A 79 7.54 33.81 -3.61
CA ARG A 79 6.10 34.13 -3.64
C ARG A 79 5.35 33.78 -2.34
N LYS A 80 6.06 33.56 -1.23
CA LYS A 80 5.52 33.19 0.10
C LYS A 80 4.55 31.98 0.01
N PRO A 81 5.05 30.80 -0.38
CA PRO A 81 4.21 29.63 -0.63
C PRO A 81 3.76 28.94 0.67
N PRO A 82 2.70 28.11 0.64
CA PRO A 82 2.43 27.14 1.69
C PRO A 82 3.52 26.05 1.73
N ALA A 83 3.90 25.58 2.92
CA ALA A 83 4.91 24.52 3.09
C ALA A 83 4.58 23.24 2.32
N LEU A 84 3.28 22.90 2.19
CA LEU A 84 2.81 21.76 1.41
C LEU A 84 3.24 21.83 -0.07
N VAL A 85 3.26 23.02 -0.68
CA VAL A 85 3.66 23.20 -2.09
C VAL A 85 5.16 23.00 -2.24
N VAL A 86 5.94 23.53 -1.31
CA VAL A 86 7.40 23.37 -1.27
C VAL A 86 7.78 21.90 -1.04
N SER A 87 7.12 21.23 -0.09
CA SER A 87 7.28 19.79 0.17
C SER A 87 6.91 18.96 -1.06
N ALA A 88 5.83 19.29 -1.77
CA ALA A 88 5.45 18.60 -2.99
C ALA A 88 6.49 18.80 -4.13
N LEU A 89 7.02 20.02 -4.29
CA LEU A 89 8.05 20.31 -5.31
C LEU A 89 9.35 19.59 -5.01
N LEU A 90 9.76 19.56 -3.73
CA LEU A 90 10.93 18.81 -3.26
C LEU A 90 10.74 17.30 -3.37
N SER A 91 9.55 16.78 -3.10
CA SER A 91 9.25 15.36 -3.27
C SER A 91 9.31 14.93 -4.73
N ALA A 92 8.91 15.83 -5.64
CA ALA A 92 8.92 15.56 -7.08
C ALA A 92 10.30 15.79 -7.73
N PHE A 93 11.10 16.74 -7.24
CA PHE A 93 12.45 17.02 -7.73
C PHE A 93 13.39 17.45 -6.59
N PRO A 94 13.92 16.48 -5.79
CA PRO A 94 14.70 16.77 -4.58
C PRO A 94 15.99 17.56 -4.85
N GLU A 95 16.65 17.29 -5.98
CA GLU A 95 17.90 17.92 -6.40
C GLU A 95 17.76 19.46 -6.52
N ALA A 96 16.54 19.98 -6.73
CA ALA A 96 16.27 21.42 -6.79
C ALA A 96 16.70 22.18 -5.53
N ALA A 97 16.70 21.54 -4.35
CA ALA A 97 17.15 22.15 -3.09
C ALA A 97 18.66 22.45 -3.05
N THR A 98 19.45 21.76 -3.89
CA THR A 98 20.92 21.92 -3.97
C THR A 98 21.38 22.80 -5.14
N ILE A 99 20.47 23.17 -6.04
CA ILE A 99 20.79 23.94 -7.24
C ILE A 99 20.76 25.44 -6.92
N LYS A 100 21.82 26.16 -7.29
CA LYS A 100 21.83 27.63 -7.29
C LYS A 100 21.23 28.16 -8.61
N CYS A 101 20.23 29.02 -8.51
CA CYS A 101 19.66 29.80 -9.60
C CYS A 101 20.07 31.26 -9.40
N ASP A 102 20.78 31.84 -10.38
CA ASP A 102 21.39 33.17 -10.25
C ASP A 102 22.18 33.34 -8.95
N GLY A 103 23.04 32.36 -8.64
CA GLY A 103 23.87 32.31 -7.42
C GLY A 103 23.10 32.06 -6.11
N ASN A 104 21.78 31.95 -6.15
CA ASN A 104 20.91 31.80 -4.97
C ASN A 104 20.29 30.39 -4.85
N LEU A 105 20.28 29.83 -3.64
CA LEU A 105 19.50 28.64 -3.32
C LEU A 105 18.03 29.00 -3.07
N ALA A 106 17.16 27.99 -3.09
CA ALA A 106 15.74 28.16 -2.74
C ALA A 106 15.56 28.75 -1.33
N LEU A 107 16.43 28.38 -0.37
CA LEU A 107 16.43 28.96 0.98
C LEU A 107 16.76 30.46 0.97
N HIS A 108 17.71 30.91 0.14
CA HIS A 108 18.06 32.34 0.05
C HIS A 108 16.87 33.16 -0.43
N PHE A 109 16.16 32.70 -1.46
CA PHE A 109 14.92 33.35 -1.91
C PHE A 109 13.82 33.33 -0.85
N ALA A 110 13.68 32.23 -0.10
CA ALA A 110 12.69 32.13 0.97
C ALA A 110 12.97 33.12 2.13
N LEU A 111 14.24 33.31 2.50
CA LEU A 111 14.66 34.27 3.52
C LEU A 111 14.51 35.72 3.01
N GLN A 112 14.95 36.02 1.80
CA GLN A 112 14.82 37.35 1.20
C GLN A 112 13.36 37.79 1.06
N CYS A 113 12.45 36.85 0.80
CA CYS A 113 11.03 37.15 0.55
C CYS A 113 10.13 36.98 1.78
N GLY A 114 10.64 36.62 2.95
CA GLY A 114 9.85 36.48 4.18
C GLY A 114 8.89 35.28 4.17
N ALA A 115 9.39 34.09 3.85
CA ALA A 115 8.59 32.85 3.90
C ALA A 115 8.30 32.41 5.35
N SER A 116 7.28 31.57 5.53
CA SER A 116 6.87 31.07 6.85
C SER A 116 7.91 30.11 7.46
N LEU A 117 7.86 29.96 8.78
CA LEU A 117 8.75 29.05 9.52
C LEU A 117 8.73 27.63 8.94
N ASP A 118 7.55 27.10 8.61
CA ASP A 118 7.38 25.76 8.06
C ASP A 118 8.08 25.60 6.70
N VAL A 119 8.07 26.63 5.85
CA VAL A 119 8.77 26.61 4.56
C VAL A 119 10.29 26.61 4.76
N ILE A 120 10.78 27.44 5.67
CA ILE A 120 12.21 27.52 6.01
C ILE A 120 12.70 26.19 6.57
N GLN A 121 11.96 25.60 7.52
CA GLN A 121 12.27 24.27 8.07
C GLN A 121 12.21 23.19 6.99
N THR A 122 11.21 23.21 6.11
CA THR A 122 11.10 22.23 5.01
C THR A 122 12.32 22.28 4.08
N LEU A 123 12.82 23.47 3.75
CA LEU A 123 14.01 23.64 2.91
C LEU A 123 15.30 23.22 3.61
N ILE A 124 15.46 23.55 4.90
CA ILE A 124 16.61 23.14 5.72
C ILE A 124 16.63 21.62 5.89
N LEU A 125 15.48 20.99 6.16
CA LEU A 125 15.35 19.54 6.28
C LEU A 125 15.69 18.84 4.96
N ALA A 126 15.30 19.42 3.82
CA ALA A 126 15.60 18.84 2.51
C ALA A 126 17.07 19.00 2.10
N ASN A 127 17.76 20.06 2.53
CA ASN A 127 19.19 20.25 2.26
C ASN A 127 19.88 21.03 3.40
N PRO A 128 20.31 20.38 4.50
CA PRO A 128 20.91 21.08 5.64
C PRO A 128 22.18 21.87 5.28
N LYS A 129 22.91 21.44 4.23
CA LYS A 129 24.12 22.11 3.74
C LYS A 129 23.85 23.50 3.16
N CYS A 130 22.60 23.84 2.82
CA CYS A 130 22.25 25.17 2.30
C CYS A 130 22.59 26.32 3.27
N LEU A 131 22.66 26.03 4.58
CA LEU A 131 23.04 27.01 5.60
C LEU A 131 24.53 27.41 5.56
N LYS A 132 25.40 26.61 4.90
CA LYS A 132 26.83 26.92 4.67
C LYS A 132 27.06 27.72 3.38
N GLU A 133 26.06 27.74 2.49
CA GLU A 133 26.19 28.34 1.18
C GLU A 133 25.92 29.84 1.26
N GLN A 134 26.70 30.61 0.50
CA GLN A 134 26.49 32.05 0.34
C GLN A 134 25.58 32.32 -0.86
N ASP A 135 24.82 33.42 -0.79
CA ASP A 135 24.11 33.97 -1.93
C ASP A 135 25.06 34.52 -3.01
N ASP A 136 24.49 35.06 -4.08
CA ASP A 136 25.22 35.68 -5.18
C ASP A 136 26.03 36.93 -4.77
N LYS A 137 25.73 37.50 -3.60
CA LYS A 137 26.40 38.66 -3.02
C LYS A 137 27.40 38.29 -1.91
N GLY A 138 27.60 37.00 -1.65
CA GLY A 138 28.51 36.52 -0.61
C GLY A 138 27.92 36.54 0.82
N ASN A 139 26.63 36.81 0.98
CA ASN A 139 25.98 36.82 2.29
C ASN A 139 25.64 35.40 2.75
N SER A 140 25.84 35.14 4.03
CA SER A 140 25.35 33.94 4.72
C SER A 140 23.84 33.99 4.95
N CYS A 141 23.21 32.85 5.22
CA CYS A 141 21.78 32.78 5.58
C CYS A 141 21.39 33.69 6.76
N LEU A 142 22.28 33.86 7.76
CA LEU A 142 22.05 34.77 8.89
C LEU A 142 22.07 36.24 8.45
N GLN A 143 23.03 36.63 7.61
CA GLN A 143 23.11 38.00 7.07
C GLN A 143 21.93 38.32 6.14
N ILE A 144 21.46 37.33 5.36
CA ILE A 144 20.26 37.47 4.53
C ILE A 144 19.03 37.67 5.41
N PHE A 145 18.89 36.89 6.49
CA PHE A 145 17.80 37.06 7.44
C PHE A 145 17.85 38.44 8.12
N GLU A 146 19.01 38.86 8.63
CA GLU A 146 19.22 40.17 9.29
C GLU A 146 18.86 41.35 8.39
N SER A 147 19.26 41.30 7.11
CA SER A 147 18.98 42.37 6.14
C SER A 147 17.51 42.42 5.67
N HIS A 148 16.71 41.39 5.96
CA HIS A 148 15.32 41.25 5.51
C HIS A 148 14.32 41.00 6.65
N GLN A 149 14.71 41.26 7.91
CA GLN A 149 13.86 41.02 9.09
C GLN A 149 12.52 41.78 9.04
N GLN A 150 12.47 42.90 8.32
CA GLN A 150 11.26 43.69 8.06
C GLN A 150 10.17 42.94 7.29
N ASN A 151 10.49 41.81 6.65
CA ASN A 151 9.51 41.03 5.87
C ASN A 151 8.62 40.10 6.71
N TRP A 152 8.90 40.00 8.02
CA TRP A 152 8.09 39.27 9.01
C TRP A 152 7.49 40.28 10.01
N GLU A 153 6.17 40.41 9.98
CA GLU A 153 5.42 41.31 10.87
C GLU A 153 5.27 40.73 12.29
N ASP A 154 5.22 39.40 12.41
CA ASP A 154 5.10 38.69 13.69
C ASP A 154 6.47 38.51 14.37
N GLU A 155 6.63 39.11 15.54
CA GLU A 155 7.84 39.05 16.34
C GLU A 155 8.16 37.62 16.84
N ILE A 156 7.14 36.81 17.10
CA ILE A 156 7.29 35.40 17.53
C ILE A 156 7.77 34.55 16.36
N GLU A 157 7.17 34.72 15.18
CA GLU A 157 7.57 34.00 13.97
C GLU A 157 9.00 34.38 13.56
N ARG A 158 9.32 35.68 13.56
CA ARG A 158 10.67 36.21 13.29
C ARG A 158 11.69 35.62 14.24
N SER A 159 11.41 35.61 15.54
CA SER A 159 12.31 35.04 16.56
C SER A 159 12.49 33.53 16.37
N SER A 160 11.43 32.82 15.98
CA SER A 160 11.47 31.38 15.72
C SER A 160 12.31 31.04 14.49
N ILE A 161 12.18 31.81 13.40
CA ILE A 161 12.99 31.62 12.19
C ILE A 161 14.45 31.95 12.47
N TRP A 162 14.74 33.03 13.20
CA TRP A 162 16.09 33.36 13.65
C TRP A 162 16.71 32.20 14.43
N ASN A 163 15.99 31.64 15.39
CA ASN A 163 16.48 30.53 16.19
C ASN A 163 16.73 29.27 15.34
N VAL A 164 15.86 28.95 14.38
CA VAL A 164 16.05 27.80 13.48
C VAL A 164 17.27 27.99 12.57
N VAL A 165 17.42 29.15 11.95
CA VAL A 165 18.57 29.45 11.07
C VAL A 165 19.85 29.52 11.89
N LYS A 166 19.83 30.15 13.05
CA LYS A 166 20.98 30.28 13.95
C LYS A 166 21.40 28.95 14.56
N GLN A 167 20.47 28.15 15.09
CA GLN A 167 20.78 26.80 15.57
C GLN A 167 21.32 25.92 14.45
N GLY A 168 20.76 26.02 13.24
CA GLY A 168 21.26 25.32 12.07
C GLY A 168 22.67 25.75 11.65
N VAL A 169 23.00 27.04 11.73
CA VAL A 169 24.36 27.55 11.44
C VAL A 169 25.34 27.21 12.58
N ASP A 170 24.93 27.34 13.83
CA ASP A 170 25.77 27.06 15.01
C ASP A 170 26.13 25.56 15.10
N SER A 171 25.17 24.67 14.82
CA SER A 171 25.42 23.22 14.71
C SER A 171 26.39 22.87 13.57
N ILE A 172 26.46 23.72 12.55
CA ILE A 172 27.34 23.60 11.39
C ILE A 172 28.73 24.25 11.62
N VAL A 173 28.83 25.27 12.47
CA VAL A 173 30.07 25.98 12.85
C VAL A 173 30.83 25.20 13.92
N LEU A 174 30.13 24.48 14.79
CA LEU A 174 30.73 23.50 15.72
C LEU A 174 31.44 22.33 14.99
N GLU A 175 31.15 22.10 13.70
CA GLU A 175 31.93 21.18 12.85
C GLU A 175 33.24 21.79 12.31
N LYS A 176 33.46 23.11 12.40
CA LYS A 176 34.64 23.80 11.83
C LYS A 176 35.67 24.27 12.85
N THR A 177 35.32 24.41 14.13
CA THR A 177 36.27 24.79 15.20
C THR A 177 37.04 23.62 15.80
N SER A 178 36.99 22.44 15.18
CA SER A 178 37.74 21.25 15.59
C SER A 178 38.81 20.80 14.56
N SER A 179 39.45 21.73 13.85
CA SER A 179 40.64 21.41 13.03
C SER A 179 41.66 22.54 12.88
N SER A 180 42.62 22.63 13.83
CA SER A 180 44.06 22.99 13.72
C SER A 180 44.56 23.45 15.11
N ASP A 181 45.68 23.06 15.73
CA ASP A 181 46.84 22.22 15.43
C ASP A 181 47.38 21.68 16.77
N SER A 182 47.79 20.40 16.84
CA SER A 182 48.96 19.95 17.63
C SER A 182 49.13 18.41 17.60
N HIS A 183 50.39 18.01 17.55
CA HIS A 183 50.86 16.67 17.26
C HIS A 183 50.51 15.61 18.32
N ASN A 184 49.77 14.60 17.85
CA ASN A 184 50.04 13.17 17.98
C ASN A 184 50.65 12.68 19.30
N LYS A 185 49.78 12.23 20.22
CA LYS A 185 49.78 10.84 20.70
C LYS A 185 48.66 10.56 21.70
N LYS A 186 47.99 9.44 21.43
CA LYS A 186 47.27 8.53 22.33
C LYS A 186 45.96 9.01 22.96
N MET A 187 44.96 8.18 22.62
CA MET A 187 43.77 7.79 23.37
C MET A 187 42.84 8.94 23.75
N ASP A 188 41.67 8.98 23.12
CA ASP A 188 40.46 9.01 23.93
C ASP A 188 39.20 8.50 23.23
N SER A 189 38.37 7.91 24.08
CA SER A 189 37.01 7.43 23.88
C SER A 189 36.00 8.58 23.76
N GLU A 190 35.01 8.46 22.88
CA GLU A 190 33.80 9.29 22.88
C GLU A 190 32.50 8.48 22.85
N LYS A 191 31.54 8.92 23.67
CA LYS A 191 30.11 8.58 23.65
C LYS A 191 29.38 9.51 22.67
N LYS A 192 28.49 8.95 21.83
CA LYS A 192 27.60 9.68 20.90
C LYS A 192 26.10 9.47 21.20
N ASN A 193 25.32 10.45 20.76
CA ASN A 193 23.86 10.68 20.91
C ASN A 193 23.02 9.79 19.94
N PRO A 194 21.79 9.34 20.27
CA PRO A 194 21.14 8.20 19.59
C PRO A 194 20.26 8.48 18.35
N HIS A 195 19.98 9.74 17.99
CA HIS A 195 19.07 10.05 16.87
C HIS A 195 19.76 10.37 15.52
N ASP A 196 21.09 10.40 15.50
CA ASP A 196 21.94 10.52 14.30
C ASP A 196 22.49 9.15 13.82
N MET A 197 22.07 8.03 14.40
CA MET A 197 22.69 6.71 14.20
C MET A 197 22.07 5.86 13.08
N MET A 198 21.51 6.48 12.02
CA MET A 198 21.06 5.72 10.84
C MET A 198 21.54 6.29 9.49
N THR A 199 22.36 7.33 9.53
CA THR A 199 23.13 7.79 8.38
C THR A 199 24.57 8.00 8.83
N THR A 200 25.48 7.31 8.15
CA THR A 200 26.95 7.39 8.29
C THR A 200 27.60 6.56 9.42
N ILE A 201 27.74 5.24 9.18
CA ILE A 201 28.96 4.51 9.56
C ILE A 201 29.79 4.32 8.28
N ASN A 202 30.86 5.10 8.20
CA ASN A 202 32.08 4.98 7.40
C ASN A 202 32.19 3.96 6.24
N GLU A 203 32.79 4.47 5.16
CA GLU A 203 33.76 3.79 4.28
C GLU A 203 33.22 2.89 3.14
N GLU A 204 32.98 3.49 1.97
CA GLU A 204 33.17 2.76 0.70
C GLU A 204 34.66 2.73 0.29
N GLY A 205 35.58 2.64 1.25
CA GLY A 205 37.00 2.40 0.98
C GLY A 205 37.22 1.09 0.22
N TRP A 206 36.41 0.07 0.51
CA TRP A 206 36.43 -1.22 -0.18
C TRP A 206 35.95 -1.15 -1.64
N LYS A 207 35.15 -0.13 -2.03
CA LYS A 207 34.78 0.10 -3.45
C LYS A 207 35.87 0.82 -4.26
N LYS A 208 36.86 1.42 -3.59
CA LYS A 208 37.99 2.10 -4.25
C LYS A 208 39.09 1.14 -4.72
N ALA A 209 39.03 -0.13 -4.32
CA ALA A 209 39.97 -1.18 -4.71
C ALA A 209 39.39 -2.02 -5.86
N GLY A 210 40.26 -2.59 -6.70
CA GLY A 210 39.85 -3.58 -7.69
C GLY A 210 39.43 -4.90 -7.04
N LEU A 211 38.59 -5.69 -7.71
CA LEU A 211 38.11 -6.97 -7.16
C LEU A 211 38.13 -8.10 -8.20
N SER A 212 38.84 -9.16 -7.87
CA SER A 212 38.83 -10.43 -8.59
C SER A 212 38.04 -11.48 -7.81
N VAL A 213 36.89 -11.91 -8.33
CA VAL A 213 36.09 -12.99 -7.73
C VAL A 213 36.34 -14.29 -8.46
N VAL A 214 36.84 -15.31 -7.76
CA VAL A 214 37.10 -16.64 -8.31
C VAL A 214 36.05 -17.62 -7.80
N VAL A 215 35.21 -18.15 -8.69
CA VAL A 215 34.26 -19.22 -8.38
C VAL A 215 34.93 -20.57 -8.68
N VAL A 216 35.48 -21.19 -7.64
CA VAL A 216 36.08 -22.52 -7.72
C VAL A 216 34.95 -23.55 -7.79
N GLY A 217 34.92 -24.38 -8.82
CA GLY A 217 33.78 -25.25 -9.12
C GLY A 217 32.71 -24.60 -10.01
N ALA A 218 33.07 -23.59 -10.82
CA ALA A 218 32.13 -22.83 -11.65
C ALA A 218 31.24 -23.65 -12.60
N SER A 219 31.65 -24.87 -12.98
CA SER A 219 30.81 -25.76 -13.80
C SER A 219 29.71 -26.49 -13.04
N GLY A 220 29.71 -26.42 -11.70
CA GLY A 220 28.76 -27.09 -10.81
C GLY A 220 27.41 -26.38 -10.67
N ASP A 221 26.45 -27.08 -10.07
CA ASP A 221 25.07 -26.62 -9.92
C ASP A 221 24.93 -25.44 -8.95
N LEU A 222 25.68 -25.46 -7.85
CA LEU A 222 25.68 -24.38 -6.85
C LEU A 222 26.12 -23.05 -7.47
N ALA A 223 27.18 -23.08 -8.27
CA ALA A 223 27.70 -21.90 -8.96
C ALA A 223 26.63 -21.28 -9.89
N LYS A 224 26.01 -22.09 -10.75
CA LYS A 224 25.03 -21.61 -11.75
C LYS A 224 23.70 -21.17 -11.12
N LYS A 225 23.23 -21.86 -10.08
CA LYS A 225 21.90 -21.62 -9.47
C LYS A 225 21.92 -20.59 -8.34
N LYS A 226 23.06 -20.34 -7.70
CA LYS A 226 23.18 -19.45 -6.53
C LYS A 226 24.30 -18.43 -6.64
N THR A 227 25.55 -18.86 -6.83
CA THR A 227 26.71 -17.95 -6.74
C THR A 227 26.71 -16.86 -7.83
N TYR A 228 26.64 -17.23 -9.11
CA TYR A 228 26.61 -16.25 -10.21
C TYR A 228 25.35 -15.36 -10.21
N PRO A 229 24.12 -15.89 -9.98
CA PRO A 229 22.94 -15.05 -9.78
C PRO A 229 23.10 -14.03 -8.64
N SER A 230 23.69 -14.41 -7.50
CA SER A 230 23.93 -13.49 -6.40
C SER A 230 24.94 -12.40 -6.75
N LEU A 231 26.00 -12.74 -7.48
CA LEU A 231 26.96 -11.76 -8.00
C LEU A 231 26.33 -10.81 -9.03
N LEU A 232 25.43 -11.30 -9.88
CA LEU A 232 24.66 -10.47 -10.81
C LEU A 232 23.78 -9.46 -10.07
N HIS A 233 23.08 -9.88 -9.01
CA HIS A 233 22.26 -8.94 -8.23
C HIS A 233 23.11 -7.85 -7.56
N LEU A 234 24.27 -8.21 -6.98
CA LEU A 234 25.20 -7.20 -6.45
C LEU A 234 25.73 -6.26 -7.54
N PHE A 235 25.92 -6.76 -8.76
CA PHE A 235 26.34 -5.95 -9.89
C PHE A 235 25.24 -4.98 -10.35
N ASP A 236 24.00 -5.45 -10.49
CA ASP A 236 22.83 -4.65 -10.88
C ASP A 236 22.55 -3.51 -9.88
N ASP A 237 22.67 -3.81 -8.58
CA ASP A 237 22.49 -2.84 -7.48
C ASP A 237 23.70 -1.89 -7.28
N ASN A 238 24.75 -2.00 -8.11
CA ASN A 238 25.99 -1.23 -7.98
C ASN A 238 26.68 -1.39 -6.60
N LEU A 239 26.65 -2.63 -6.08
CA LEU A 239 27.23 -3.04 -4.80
C LEU A 239 28.53 -3.85 -4.95
N LEU A 240 29.05 -3.98 -6.17
CA LEU A 240 30.42 -4.44 -6.45
C LEU A 240 31.34 -3.24 -6.73
N PRO A 241 32.66 -3.33 -6.47
CA PRO A 241 33.61 -2.34 -6.97
C PRO A 241 33.54 -2.21 -8.51
N GLU A 242 33.77 -1.03 -9.06
CA GLU A 242 33.64 -0.76 -10.50
C GLU A 242 34.55 -1.68 -11.34
N ASP A 243 35.78 -1.86 -10.86
CA ASP A 243 36.81 -2.74 -11.44
C ASP A 243 36.70 -4.19 -10.94
N THR A 244 35.48 -4.74 -10.98
CA THR A 244 35.24 -6.16 -10.68
C THR A 244 35.35 -7.04 -11.92
N VAL A 245 36.09 -8.15 -11.79
CA VAL A 245 36.19 -9.26 -12.75
C VAL A 245 35.89 -10.60 -12.08
N ILE A 246 35.25 -11.52 -12.81
CA ILE A 246 34.78 -12.79 -12.26
C ILE A 246 35.38 -13.96 -13.05
N TYR A 247 36.11 -14.84 -12.38
CA TYR A 247 36.76 -16.01 -12.97
C TYR A 247 36.11 -17.29 -12.48
N GLY A 248 35.63 -18.12 -13.40
CA GLY A 248 35.27 -19.49 -13.11
C GLY A 248 36.49 -20.41 -13.21
N TYR A 249 36.71 -21.26 -12.22
CA TYR A 249 37.74 -22.30 -12.25
C TYR A 249 37.11 -23.68 -12.08
N ALA A 250 37.28 -24.58 -13.05
CA ALA A 250 36.83 -25.97 -12.91
C ALA A 250 37.60 -26.94 -13.83
N ARG A 251 37.40 -28.24 -13.59
CA ARG A 251 37.99 -29.34 -14.36
C ARG A 251 37.41 -29.49 -15.77
N SER A 252 36.23 -28.94 -16.00
CA SER A 252 35.51 -29.06 -17.26
C SER A 252 36.25 -28.34 -18.38
N ASN A 253 36.32 -28.94 -19.57
CA ASN A 253 36.87 -28.27 -20.75
C ASN A 253 35.82 -27.31 -21.31
N MET A 254 35.98 -26.01 -21.05
CA MET A 254 35.05 -24.96 -21.46
C MET A 254 35.83 -23.70 -21.83
N THR A 255 35.31 -22.93 -22.80
CA THR A 255 35.79 -21.57 -23.08
C THR A 255 35.01 -20.53 -22.27
N ASN A 256 35.41 -19.25 -22.38
CA ASN A 256 34.64 -18.13 -21.82
C ASN A 256 33.21 -18.10 -22.39
N GLU A 257 33.05 -18.34 -23.68
CA GLU A 257 31.77 -18.38 -24.39
C GLU A 257 30.91 -19.54 -23.89
N ASP A 258 31.49 -20.72 -23.69
CA ASP A 258 30.78 -21.87 -23.12
C ASP A 258 30.27 -21.60 -21.71
N LEU A 259 31.08 -20.95 -20.87
CA LEU A 259 30.67 -20.54 -19.52
C LEU A 259 29.49 -19.56 -19.59
N ARG A 260 29.62 -18.49 -20.39
CA ARG A 260 28.59 -17.47 -20.55
C ARG A 260 27.29 -18.07 -21.09
N ALA A 261 27.36 -18.97 -22.07
CA ALA A 261 26.21 -19.67 -22.62
C ALA A 261 25.52 -20.57 -21.58
N LYS A 262 26.28 -21.23 -20.70
CA LYS A 262 25.71 -22.06 -19.62
C LYS A 262 25.10 -21.22 -18.49
N LEU A 263 25.64 -20.04 -18.21
CA LEU A 263 25.14 -19.15 -17.16
C LEU A 263 23.89 -18.37 -17.60
N ARG A 264 23.84 -17.93 -18.87
CA ARG A 264 22.79 -17.08 -19.41
C ARG A 264 21.37 -17.54 -19.07
N PRO A 265 20.95 -18.81 -19.20
CA PRO A 265 19.60 -19.24 -18.85
C PRO A 265 19.24 -19.04 -17.37
N TYR A 266 20.22 -19.08 -16.47
CA TYR A 266 20.01 -18.85 -15.04
C TYR A 266 20.00 -17.37 -14.68
N LEU A 267 20.75 -16.56 -15.43
CA LEU A 267 20.85 -15.11 -15.25
C LEU A 267 19.70 -14.35 -15.94
N GLU A 268 19.19 -14.80 -17.08
CA GLU A 268 18.04 -14.17 -17.76
C GLU A 268 16.69 -14.50 -17.09
N ASN A 269 16.69 -15.48 -16.19
CA ASN A 269 15.55 -15.77 -15.32
C ASN A 269 15.49 -14.87 -14.07
N SER A 270 16.46 -13.94 -13.89
CA SER A 270 16.39 -12.91 -12.86
C SER A 270 15.55 -11.71 -13.33
N ASP A 271 15.22 -10.80 -12.41
CA ASP A 271 14.49 -9.56 -12.71
C ASP A 271 15.37 -8.48 -13.38
N CYS A 272 16.61 -8.82 -13.78
CA CYS A 272 17.58 -7.90 -14.39
C CYS A 272 17.35 -7.72 -15.90
N SER A 273 17.73 -6.56 -16.44
CA SER A 273 17.63 -6.29 -17.89
C SER A 273 18.67 -7.09 -18.69
N LYS A 274 18.37 -7.36 -19.97
CA LYS A 274 19.30 -8.10 -20.84
C LYS A 274 20.63 -7.39 -20.99
N GLU A 275 20.62 -6.06 -21.05
CA GLU A 275 21.83 -5.25 -21.16
C GLU A 275 22.73 -5.39 -19.91
N VAL A 276 22.14 -5.46 -18.72
CA VAL A 276 22.87 -5.70 -17.46
C VAL A 276 23.48 -7.10 -17.46
N VAL A 277 22.70 -8.12 -17.85
CA VAL A 277 23.18 -9.51 -17.95
C VAL A 277 24.33 -9.62 -18.94
N ASP A 278 24.24 -8.98 -20.12
CA ASP A 278 25.30 -8.99 -21.13
C ASP A 278 26.58 -8.31 -20.63
N THR A 279 26.43 -7.17 -19.94
CA THR A 279 27.56 -6.45 -19.35
C THR A 279 28.23 -7.28 -18.25
N PHE A 280 27.45 -7.90 -17.37
CA PHE A 280 27.96 -8.81 -16.34
C PHE A 280 28.68 -10.02 -16.94
N LEU A 281 28.09 -10.67 -17.95
CA LEU A 281 28.70 -11.81 -18.64
C LEU A 281 30.00 -11.44 -19.35
N SER A 282 30.12 -10.21 -19.85
CA SER A 282 31.37 -9.71 -20.46
C SER A 282 32.54 -9.66 -19.48
N LYS A 283 32.25 -9.48 -18.18
CA LYS A 283 33.20 -9.51 -17.06
C LYS A 283 33.45 -10.92 -16.51
N CYS A 284 32.77 -11.94 -17.04
CA CYS A 284 32.95 -13.34 -16.66
C CYS A 284 33.96 -14.05 -17.58
N PHE A 285 34.98 -14.65 -16.98
CA PHE A 285 36.05 -15.41 -17.62
C PHE A 285 36.13 -16.83 -17.03
N TYR A 286 36.84 -17.72 -17.71
CA TYR A 286 36.99 -19.12 -17.33
C TYR A 286 38.43 -19.59 -17.49
N VAL A 287 38.96 -20.24 -16.47
CA VAL A 287 40.26 -20.92 -16.50
C VAL A 287 40.02 -22.40 -16.24
N LYS A 288 40.51 -23.23 -17.15
CA LYS A 288 40.47 -24.68 -16.99
C LYS A 288 41.58 -25.12 -16.04
N GLY A 289 41.19 -25.85 -15.00
CA GLY A 289 42.11 -26.57 -14.13
C GLY A 289 42.21 -28.05 -14.45
N GLY A 290 43.32 -28.69 -14.05
CA GLY A 290 43.44 -30.16 -14.04
C GLY A 290 42.71 -30.76 -12.84
N TRP A 291 43.24 -30.50 -11.64
CA TRP A 291 42.69 -30.92 -10.36
C TRP A 291 42.52 -29.70 -9.42
N TYR A 292 41.67 -29.83 -8.39
CA TYR A 292 41.40 -28.71 -7.46
C TYR A 292 42.56 -28.45 -6.49
N GLY A 293 43.50 -29.40 -6.34
CA GLY A 293 44.77 -29.22 -5.63
C GLY A 293 45.99 -28.97 -6.52
N ASP A 294 45.81 -28.74 -7.82
CA ASP A 294 46.92 -28.59 -8.77
C ASP A 294 47.56 -27.19 -8.64
N ILE A 295 48.74 -27.14 -8.02
CA ILE A 295 49.47 -25.90 -7.73
C ILE A 295 49.85 -25.15 -9.03
N ASP A 296 50.23 -25.86 -10.09
CA ASP A 296 50.64 -25.24 -11.34
C ASP A 296 49.43 -24.66 -12.09
N ALA A 297 48.28 -25.33 -12.03
CA ALA A 297 47.03 -24.77 -12.56
C ALA A 297 46.59 -23.49 -11.84
N PHE A 298 46.81 -23.39 -10.52
CA PHE A 298 46.58 -22.16 -9.77
C PHE A 298 47.62 -21.07 -10.06
N ALA A 299 48.86 -21.44 -10.44
CA ALA A 299 49.84 -20.48 -10.94
C ALA A 299 49.41 -19.90 -12.30
N THR A 300 48.84 -20.71 -13.20
CA THR A 300 48.23 -20.21 -14.44
C THR A 300 47.04 -19.29 -14.16
N LEU A 301 46.15 -19.66 -13.23
CA LEU A 301 45.06 -18.78 -12.81
C LEU A 301 45.58 -17.45 -12.26
N ASN A 302 46.65 -17.46 -11.45
CA ASN A 302 47.27 -16.25 -10.95
C ASN A 302 47.79 -15.34 -12.05
N GLN A 303 48.44 -15.90 -13.08
CA GLN A 303 48.92 -15.13 -14.23
C GLN A 303 47.76 -14.43 -14.96
N GLU A 304 46.65 -15.13 -15.17
CA GLU A 304 45.45 -14.57 -15.81
C GLU A 304 44.77 -13.48 -14.96
N LEU A 305 44.72 -13.66 -13.63
CA LEU A 305 44.23 -12.65 -12.69
C LEU A 305 45.10 -11.40 -12.73
N SER A 306 46.41 -11.55 -12.51
CA SER A 306 47.36 -10.44 -12.51
C SER A 306 47.38 -9.68 -13.85
N ALA A 307 47.32 -10.38 -14.98
CA ALA A 307 47.27 -9.74 -16.29
C ALA A 307 46.03 -8.87 -16.52
N ASN A 308 44.91 -9.18 -15.85
CA ASN A 308 43.68 -8.39 -15.93
C ASN A 308 43.68 -7.25 -14.90
N GLU A 309 44.17 -7.52 -13.68
CA GLU A 309 44.38 -6.53 -12.61
C GLU A 309 45.29 -5.38 -13.10
N ASP A 310 46.39 -5.70 -13.78
CA ASP A 310 47.31 -4.70 -14.36
C ASP A 310 46.66 -3.80 -15.43
N ARG A 311 45.63 -4.30 -16.13
CA ARG A 311 44.92 -3.54 -17.19
C ARG A 311 43.91 -2.55 -16.63
N LEU A 312 43.38 -2.78 -15.44
CA LEU A 312 42.26 -2.01 -14.88
C LEU A 312 42.74 -0.74 -14.18
N SER A 313 43.90 -0.75 -13.48
CA SER A 313 44.69 0.44 -13.09
C SER A 313 45.88 0.02 -12.21
N SER A 314 47.11 0.37 -12.61
CA SER A 314 48.33 -0.01 -11.88
C SER A 314 48.54 0.67 -10.51
N LYS A 315 47.57 1.46 -10.02
CA LYS A 315 47.65 2.23 -8.76
C LYS A 315 46.64 1.78 -7.69
N LEU A 316 45.78 0.80 -7.99
CA LEU A 316 44.76 0.32 -7.05
C LEU A 316 45.23 -0.95 -6.32
N GLU A 317 44.86 -1.07 -5.05
CA GLU A 317 44.91 -2.34 -4.32
C GLU A 317 43.89 -3.31 -4.96
N HIS A 318 44.27 -4.57 -5.17
CA HIS A 318 43.41 -5.56 -5.81
C HIS A 318 43.05 -6.67 -4.82
N ASN A 319 41.77 -6.74 -4.49
CA ASN A 319 41.24 -7.74 -3.57
C ASN A 319 40.86 -9.02 -4.32
N ARG A 320 41.08 -10.18 -3.70
CA ARG A 320 40.74 -11.48 -4.26
C ARG A 320 39.77 -12.25 -3.38
N LEU A 321 38.61 -12.62 -3.93
CA LEU A 321 37.59 -13.39 -3.25
C LEU A 321 37.46 -14.77 -3.90
N PHE A 322 37.77 -15.84 -3.16
CA PHE A 322 37.57 -17.21 -3.62
C PHE A 322 36.30 -17.80 -3.04
N TYR A 323 35.37 -18.20 -3.90
CA TYR A 323 34.14 -18.89 -3.52
C TYR A 323 34.28 -20.39 -3.82
N PHE A 324 34.26 -21.23 -2.79
CA PHE A 324 34.37 -22.68 -2.94
C PHE A 324 33.01 -23.31 -3.21
N ALA A 325 32.63 -23.37 -4.49
CA ALA A 325 31.50 -24.17 -4.97
C ALA A 325 31.92 -25.63 -5.27
N ILE A 326 32.73 -26.20 -4.37
CA ILE A 326 33.33 -27.54 -4.48
C ILE A 326 33.02 -28.38 -3.24
N PRO A 327 33.15 -29.72 -3.30
CA PRO A 327 32.98 -30.58 -2.14
C PRO A 327 34.03 -30.36 -1.03
N PRO A 328 33.71 -30.61 0.26
CA PRO A 328 34.64 -30.36 1.37
C PRO A 328 35.94 -31.16 1.33
N ASN A 329 35.93 -32.36 0.73
CA ASN A 329 37.11 -33.23 0.65
C ASN A 329 38.23 -32.67 -0.24
N VAL A 330 37.96 -31.60 -0.99
CA VAL A 330 38.97 -30.89 -1.80
C VAL A 330 39.29 -29.50 -1.25
N PHE A 331 38.68 -29.07 -0.13
CA PHE A 331 38.94 -27.74 0.45
C PHE A 331 40.40 -27.54 0.87
N GLU A 332 41.02 -28.56 1.44
CA GLU A 332 42.42 -28.53 1.89
C GLU A 332 43.37 -28.22 0.75
N GLU A 333 43.39 -29.11 -0.25
CA GLU A 333 44.30 -29.05 -1.37
C GLU A 333 44.10 -27.78 -2.22
N THR A 334 42.86 -27.32 -2.38
CA THR A 334 42.55 -26.04 -3.03
C THR A 334 43.07 -24.86 -2.22
N GLY A 335 42.88 -24.89 -0.90
CA GLY A 335 43.42 -23.89 0.00
C GLY A 335 44.94 -23.79 -0.07
N VAL A 336 45.63 -24.93 -0.10
CA VAL A 336 47.09 -25.02 -0.27
C VAL A 336 47.52 -24.39 -1.59
N ALA A 337 46.88 -24.75 -2.70
CA ALA A 337 47.24 -24.22 -4.03
C ALA A 337 47.04 -22.70 -4.11
N ILE A 338 45.94 -22.17 -3.57
CA ILE A 338 45.69 -20.72 -3.49
C ILE A 338 46.76 -20.04 -2.65
N LYS A 339 47.04 -20.55 -1.44
CA LYS A 339 48.01 -19.95 -0.51
C LYS A 339 49.41 -19.86 -1.11
N GLN A 340 49.81 -20.85 -1.90
CA GLN A 340 51.14 -20.91 -2.50
C GLN A 340 51.30 -20.06 -3.76
N LYS A 341 50.26 -19.92 -4.59
CA LYS A 341 50.41 -19.37 -5.95
C LYS A 341 49.42 -18.30 -6.36
N CYS A 342 48.31 -18.09 -5.65
CA CYS A 342 47.18 -17.28 -6.15
C CYS A 342 46.65 -16.23 -5.14
N MET A 343 47.39 -15.95 -4.07
CA MET A 343 47.09 -14.86 -3.13
C MET A 343 47.24 -13.50 -3.84
N SER A 344 46.50 -12.49 -3.39
CA SER A 344 46.76 -11.11 -3.83
C SER A 344 48.08 -10.60 -3.26
N ASP A 345 48.83 -9.85 -4.08
CA ASP A 345 50.11 -9.26 -3.70
C ASP A 345 49.97 -7.93 -2.95
N ASN A 346 48.88 -7.18 -3.18
CA ASN A 346 48.70 -5.82 -2.64
C ASN A 346 47.30 -5.54 -2.04
N GLY A 347 46.41 -6.53 -2.01
CA GLY A 347 45.09 -6.43 -1.39
C GLY A 347 44.78 -7.65 -0.51
N TRP A 348 43.57 -7.72 0.04
CA TRP A 348 43.19 -8.87 0.86
C TRP A 348 42.84 -10.08 0.00
N THR A 349 43.00 -11.27 0.58
CA THR A 349 42.46 -12.53 0.03
C THR A 349 41.51 -13.15 1.04
N ARG A 350 40.27 -13.41 0.63
CA ARG A 350 39.22 -14.03 1.46
C ARG A 350 38.65 -15.25 0.78
N ILE A 351 38.25 -16.24 1.57
CA ILE A 351 37.73 -17.52 1.11
C ILE A 351 36.37 -17.77 1.73
N ILE A 352 35.39 -18.02 0.89
CA ILE A 352 34.05 -18.45 1.26
C ILE A 352 33.98 -19.97 1.13
N VAL A 353 33.61 -20.64 2.22
CA VAL A 353 33.39 -22.09 2.27
C VAL A 353 31.98 -22.41 2.74
N GLU A 354 31.39 -23.47 2.18
CA GLU A 354 30.05 -23.94 2.54
C GLU A 354 30.06 -25.27 3.28
N LYS A 355 28.97 -25.53 4.01
CA LYS A 355 28.74 -26.80 4.72
C LYS A 355 28.74 -27.99 3.73
N PRO A 356 29.04 -29.22 4.18
CA PRO A 356 29.22 -29.66 5.57
C PRO A 356 30.62 -29.40 6.13
N PHE A 357 30.68 -28.88 7.35
CA PHE A 357 31.91 -28.67 8.10
C PHE A 357 32.14 -29.83 9.09
N GLY A 358 32.50 -30.99 8.55
CA GLY A 358 32.55 -32.25 9.31
C GLY A 358 31.19 -32.95 9.44
N ARG A 359 31.19 -34.12 10.10
CA ARG A 359 30.01 -34.93 10.44
C ARG A 359 29.82 -35.10 11.95
N ASP A 360 30.83 -34.75 12.72
CA ASP A 360 30.91 -34.84 14.18
C ASP A 360 32.03 -33.90 14.66
N LEU A 361 32.25 -33.85 15.97
CA LEU A 361 33.31 -33.02 16.55
C LEU A 361 34.70 -33.36 16.00
N GLN A 362 35.03 -34.64 15.86
CA GLN A 362 36.37 -35.07 15.43
C GLN A 362 36.67 -34.66 13.99
N SER A 363 35.79 -35.02 13.05
CA SER A 363 35.95 -34.68 11.63
C SER A 363 35.86 -33.17 11.38
N CYS A 364 35.15 -32.43 12.24
CA CYS A 364 35.18 -30.98 12.22
C CYS A 364 36.53 -30.43 12.68
N GLU A 365 37.11 -30.95 13.75
CA GLU A 365 38.43 -30.54 14.24
C GLU A 365 39.53 -30.79 13.21
N GLU A 366 39.48 -31.93 12.53
CA GLU A 366 40.39 -32.26 11.41
C GLU A 366 40.28 -31.22 10.28
N LEU A 367 39.06 -30.90 9.83
CA LEU A 367 38.83 -29.90 8.79
C LEU A 367 39.31 -28.50 9.21
N LEU A 368 39.01 -28.08 10.45
CA LEU A 368 39.39 -26.77 10.98
C LEU A 368 40.91 -26.65 11.13
N ALA A 369 41.56 -27.68 11.69
CA ALA A 369 43.01 -27.72 11.84
C ALA A 369 43.74 -27.64 10.49
N THR A 370 43.12 -28.16 9.44
CA THR A 370 43.65 -28.05 8.09
C THR A 370 43.49 -26.65 7.50
N LEU A 371 42.30 -26.04 7.59
CA LEU A 371 42.07 -24.71 7.00
C LEU A 371 42.84 -23.60 7.73
N SER A 372 42.93 -23.68 9.07
CA SER A 372 43.63 -22.67 9.88
C SER A 372 45.15 -22.70 9.73
N LYS A 373 45.74 -23.79 9.21
CA LYS A 373 47.18 -23.83 8.83
C LYS A 373 47.50 -22.86 7.69
N HIS A 374 46.54 -22.58 6.81
CA HIS A 374 46.77 -21.82 5.58
C HIS A 374 46.18 -20.42 5.61
N PHE A 375 45.07 -20.22 6.32
CA PHE A 375 44.33 -18.97 6.35
C PHE A 375 44.01 -18.56 7.78
N SER A 376 44.12 -17.27 8.06
CA SER A 376 43.67 -16.71 9.33
C SER A 376 42.14 -16.58 9.36
N GLU A 377 41.58 -16.42 10.56
CA GLU A 377 40.13 -16.42 10.76
C GLU A 377 39.42 -15.22 10.10
N ASP A 378 40.12 -14.11 9.87
CA ASP A 378 39.64 -12.93 9.11
C ASP A 378 39.67 -13.14 7.58
N GLN A 379 40.32 -14.21 7.11
CA GLN A 379 40.32 -14.63 5.71
C GLN A 379 39.26 -15.70 5.43
N LEU A 380 38.74 -16.40 6.45
CA LEU A 380 37.84 -17.53 6.30
C LEU A 380 36.38 -17.16 6.62
N PHE A 381 35.51 -17.32 5.63
CA PHE A 381 34.08 -16.99 5.71
C PHE A 381 33.25 -18.26 5.55
N ARG A 382 32.94 -18.92 6.67
CA ARG A 382 32.14 -20.16 6.71
C ARG A 382 30.66 -19.83 6.67
N ILE A 383 30.01 -20.16 5.57
CA ILE A 383 28.59 -19.85 5.34
C ILE A 383 27.70 -20.78 6.16
N ASP A 384 26.88 -20.17 7.00
CA ASP A 384 25.53 -20.64 7.30
C ASP A 384 24.55 -19.67 6.64
N HIS A 385 23.90 -20.11 5.56
CA HIS A 385 23.05 -19.21 4.77
C HIS A 385 21.80 -18.70 5.54
N TYR A 386 21.45 -19.28 6.69
CA TYR A 386 20.39 -18.72 7.52
C TYR A 386 20.79 -17.39 8.17
N LEU A 387 22.09 -17.19 8.46
CA LEU A 387 22.61 -15.92 8.99
C LEU A 387 22.51 -14.77 7.98
N GLY A 388 22.34 -15.08 6.69
CA GLY A 388 22.07 -14.11 5.63
C GLY A 388 20.59 -13.78 5.42
N LYS A 389 19.66 -14.44 6.13
CA LYS A 389 18.22 -14.17 5.97
C LYS A 389 17.80 -12.90 6.71
N GLU A 390 16.89 -12.14 6.10
CA GLU A 390 16.35 -10.87 6.61
C GLU A 390 15.93 -10.97 8.08
N MET A 391 15.05 -11.92 8.38
CA MET A 391 14.49 -12.04 9.71
C MET A 391 15.48 -12.53 10.77
N VAL A 392 16.58 -13.15 10.35
CA VAL A 392 17.65 -13.59 11.25
C VAL A 392 18.57 -12.42 11.57
N GLN A 393 18.97 -11.63 10.57
CA GLN A 393 19.74 -10.40 10.79
C GLN A 393 18.96 -9.38 11.63
N ASN A 394 17.65 -9.28 11.40
CA ASN A 394 16.77 -8.38 12.14
C ASN A 394 16.63 -8.74 13.64
N LEU A 395 17.05 -9.93 14.10
CA LEU A 395 17.02 -10.27 15.53
C LEU A 395 17.83 -9.29 16.38
N LEU A 396 18.96 -8.79 15.86
CA LEU A 396 19.81 -7.84 16.58
C LEU A 396 19.06 -6.53 16.83
N VAL A 397 18.45 -5.98 15.78
CA VAL A 397 17.69 -4.73 15.85
C VAL A 397 16.41 -4.93 16.67
N LEU A 398 15.70 -6.03 16.45
CA LEU A 398 14.48 -6.35 17.18
C LEU A 398 14.77 -6.42 18.68
N ARG A 399 15.79 -7.17 19.11
CA ARG A 399 16.06 -7.39 20.53
C ARG A 399 16.68 -6.19 21.23
N PHE A 400 17.67 -5.55 20.61
CA PHE A 400 18.50 -4.54 21.28
C PHE A 400 18.18 -3.10 20.87
N GLY A 401 17.35 -2.90 19.83
CA GLY A 401 16.83 -1.59 19.45
C GLY A 401 15.47 -1.22 20.07
N ASN A 402 14.86 -2.12 20.85
CA ASN A 402 13.50 -1.97 21.36
C ASN A 402 13.42 -2.27 22.87
N ILE A 403 13.20 -1.24 23.69
CA ILE A 403 13.10 -1.33 25.15
C ILE A 403 12.02 -2.30 25.64
N MET A 404 10.94 -2.45 24.87
CA MET A 404 9.85 -3.38 25.18
C MET A 404 10.38 -4.81 25.30
N PHE A 405 11.22 -5.25 24.36
CA PHE A 405 11.70 -6.62 24.32
C PHE A 405 12.72 -6.89 25.42
N GLU A 406 13.59 -5.95 25.77
CA GLU A 406 14.60 -6.14 26.81
C GLU A 406 14.02 -6.65 28.15
N ASN A 407 12.87 -6.11 28.55
CA ASN A 407 12.20 -6.44 29.82
C ASN A 407 11.47 -7.79 29.83
N ILE A 408 11.01 -8.26 28.67
CA ILE A 408 10.20 -9.49 28.54
C ILE A 408 10.99 -10.68 27.98
N TRP A 409 12.22 -10.46 27.51
CA TRP A 409 13.05 -11.48 26.85
C TRP A 409 13.92 -12.25 27.85
N ASN A 410 13.27 -12.88 28.82
CA ASN A 410 13.90 -13.61 29.91
C ASN A 410 12.97 -14.69 30.49
N ARG A 411 13.53 -15.53 31.35
CA ARG A 411 12.86 -16.64 32.04
C ARG A 411 11.66 -16.26 32.88
N ASP A 412 11.53 -15.00 33.32
CA ASP A 412 10.42 -14.58 34.17
C ASP A 412 9.13 -14.47 33.35
N ASN A 413 9.27 -14.07 32.08
CA ASN A 413 8.15 -13.83 31.17
C ASN A 413 7.98 -14.94 30.11
N VAL A 414 9.07 -15.57 29.67
CA VAL A 414 9.04 -16.61 28.62
C VAL A 414 8.78 -17.98 29.22
N GLN A 415 7.79 -18.69 28.67
CA GLN A 415 7.55 -20.10 28.98
C GLN A 415 8.51 -21.00 28.21
N CYS A 416 8.60 -20.81 26.89
CA CYS A 416 9.42 -21.64 26.01
C CYS A 416 9.74 -20.91 24.70
N VAL A 417 10.79 -21.38 24.02
CA VAL A 417 11.17 -20.91 22.69
C VAL A 417 11.15 -22.10 21.74
N MET A 418 10.56 -21.94 20.55
CA MET A 418 10.46 -22.98 19.54
C MET A 418 11.01 -22.48 18.20
N LEU A 419 11.98 -23.22 17.66
CA LEU A 419 12.64 -22.99 16.39
C LEU A 419 12.19 -24.11 15.44
N THR A 420 11.41 -23.75 14.44
CA THR A 420 10.76 -24.70 13.54
C THR A 420 11.36 -24.62 12.15
N PHE A 421 11.65 -25.77 11.54
CA PHE A 421 12.00 -25.93 10.13
C PHE A 421 11.16 -27.05 9.51
N LYS A 422 10.48 -26.76 8.41
CA LYS A 422 9.59 -27.70 7.75
C LYS A 422 9.74 -27.60 6.26
N GLU A 423 9.84 -28.76 5.61
CA GLU A 423 9.77 -28.91 4.16
C GLU A 423 8.64 -29.85 3.78
N PRO A 424 7.81 -29.50 2.78
CA PRO A 424 6.68 -30.33 2.38
C PRO A 424 7.09 -31.50 1.46
N PHE A 425 8.32 -31.49 0.95
CA PHE A 425 8.88 -32.51 0.08
C PHE A 425 9.90 -33.38 0.82
N GLY A 426 10.12 -34.59 0.29
CA GLY A 426 11.05 -35.58 0.85
C GLY A 426 12.48 -35.35 0.37
N THR A 427 13.19 -36.45 0.06
CA THR A 427 14.57 -36.39 -0.45
C THR A 427 14.67 -36.37 -1.98
N ASP A 428 13.58 -36.66 -2.69
CA ASP A 428 13.39 -36.53 -4.15
C ASP A 428 14.62 -36.97 -4.98
N GLY A 429 15.09 -38.20 -4.80
CA GLY A 429 16.21 -38.78 -5.54
C GLY A 429 17.59 -38.38 -5.03
N ARG A 430 17.67 -37.71 -3.88
CA ARG A 430 18.91 -37.42 -3.15
C ARG A 430 18.96 -38.12 -1.78
N GLY A 431 18.13 -39.14 -1.59
CA GLY A 431 18.03 -39.92 -0.36
C GLY A 431 19.38 -40.45 0.10
N GLY A 432 20.19 -41.02 -0.79
CA GLY A 432 21.50 -41.59 -0.46
C GLY A 432 22.52 -40.57 0.06
N TYR A 433 22.46 -39.31 -0.38
CA TYR A 433 23.27 -38.25 0.22
C TYR A 433 22.75 -37.89 1.61
N PHE A 434 21.44 -37.65 1.74
CA PHE A 434 20.82 -37.28 3.01
C PHE A 434 20.96 -38.37 4.09
N ASP A 435 20.95 -39.65 3.69
CA ASP A 435 21.08 -40.82 4.57
C ASP A 435 22.40 -40.83 5.36
N ASN A 436 23.43 -40.17 4.83
CA ASN A 436 24.72 -40.03 5.50
C ASN A 436 24.76 -38.89 6.53
N TYR A 437 23.76 -38.00 6.57
CA TYR A 437 23.78 -36.84 7.45
C TYR A 437 22.61 -36.85 8.44
N GLY A 438 21.40 -37.14 7.96
CA GLY A 438 20.17 -37.04 8.72
C GLY A 438 19.76 -35.60 9.05
N ILE A 439 18.53 -35.42 9.55
CA ILE A 439 17.94 -34.09 9.75
C ILE A 439 18.69 -33.24 10.79
N ILE A 440 19.33 -33.87 11.79
CA ILE A 440 20.06 -33.18 12.85
C ILE A 440 21.27 -32.44 12.28
N ARG A 441 22.09 -33.12 11.46
CA ARG A 441 23.27 -32.51 10.82
C ARG A 441 22.89 -31.57 9.68
N ASP A 442 21.82 -31.90 8.94
CA ASP A 442 21.40 -31.08 7.79
C ASP A 442 20.89 -29.70 8.24
N ILE A 443 20.11 -29.63 9.32
CA ILE A 443 19.33 -28.43 9.70
C ILE A 443 19.52 -27.98 11.15
N VAL A 444 19.61 -28.89 12.11
CA VAL A 444 19.53 -28.51 13.54
C VAL A 444 20.87 -28.00 14.06
N GLN A 445 21.94 -28.77 13.88
CA GLN A 445 23.28 -28.48 14.39
C GLN A 445 23.86 -27.18 13.80
N ASN A 446 23.46 -26.82 12.58
CA ASN A 446 23.86 -25.59 11.90
C ASN A 446 22.76 -24.51 12.03
N HIS A 447 21.81 -24.45 11.10
CA HIS A 447 20.88 -23.34 10.88
C HIS A 447 20.10 -22.98 12.13
N LEU A 448 19.42 -23.96 12.75
CA LEU A 448 18.58 -23.66 13.90
C LEU A 448 19.41 -23.30 15.14
N LEU A 449 20.56 -23.95 15.35
CA LEU A 449 21.43 -23.58 16.46
C LEU A 449 22.01 -22.18 16.29
N GLN A 450 22.40 -21.80 15.07
CA GLN A 450 22.89 -20.45 14.78
C GLN A 450 21.81 -19.39 15.06
N VAL A 451 20.56 -19.65 14.62
CA VAL A 451 19.42 -18.77 14.94
C VAL A 451 19.16 -18.73 16.46
N LEU A 452 19.28 -19.87 17.18
CA LEU A 452 19.15 -19.92 18.63
C LEU A 452 20.15 -18.98 19.30
N THR A 453 21.43 -19.01 18.89
CA THR A 453 22.46 -18.18 19.53
C THR A 453 22.13 -16.69 19.43
N LEU A 454 21.68 -16.21 18.26
CA LEU A 454 21.25 -14.82 18.09
C LEU A 454 20.01 -14.46 18.89
N LEU A 455 19.08 -15.41 19.06
CA LEU A 455 17.86 -15.21 19.85
C LEU A 455 18.16 -15.15 21.36
N ALA A 456 19.13 -15.93 21.83
CA ALA A 456 19.37 -16.15 23.25
C ALA A 456 20.54 -15.33 23.83
N MET A 457 21.49 -14.87 23.01
CA MET A 457 22.70 -14.19 23.50
C MET A 457 22.40 -12.92 24.28
N GLU A 458 23.29 -12.57 25.21
CA GLU A 458 23.27 -11.25 25.84
C GLU A 458 23.56 -10.14 24.82
N PRO A 459 23.23 -8.87 25.12
CA PRO A 459 23.62 -7.75 24.27
C PRO A 459 25.12 -7.78 23.98
N PRO A 460 25.55 -7.81 22.70
CA PRO A 460 26.96 -7.69 22.37
C PRO A 460 27.44 -6.27 22.72
N THR A 461 28.74 -6.12 22.99
CA THR A 461 29.34 -4.79 23.23
C THR A 461 29.19 -3.85 22.04
N LYS A 462 29.12 -4.39 20.81
CA LYS A 462 28.85 -3.69 19.56
C LYS A 462 27.99 -4.56 18.64
N ALA A 463 26.89 -3.99 18.12
CA ALA A 463 26.01 -4.66 17.17
C ALA A 463 26.19 -4.18 15.71
N ASP A 464 26.96 -3.11 15.49
CA ASP A 464 27.33 -2.57 14.17
C ASP A 464 28.72 -1.92 14.23
N GLY A 465 29.30 -1.62 13.06
CA GLY A 465 30.64 -1.09 12.88
C GLY A 465 31.73 -2.17 12.77
N PRO A 466 33.00 -1.77 12.59
CA PRO A 466 34.11 -2.69 12.29
C PRO A 466 34.33 -3.80 13.33
N GLU A 467 34.08 -3.51 14.62
CA GLU A 467 34.28 -4.46 15.73
C GLU A 467 33.05 -5.35 16.01
N SER A 468 31.92 -5.13 15.32
CA SER A 468 30.67 -5.86 15.58
C SER A 468 30.79 -7.36 15.33
N GLY A 469 31.59 -7.77 14.34
CA GLY A 469 31.78 -9.17 13.97
C GLY A 469 32.30 -10.02 15.12
N GLU A 470 33.34 -9.56 15.82
CA GLU A 470 33.87 -10.26 16.99
C GLU A 470 32.92 -10.20 18.18
N SER A 471 32.33 -9.03 18.45
CA SER A 471 31.44 -8.83 19.59
C SER A 471 30.19 -9.73 19.54
N ILE A 472 29.55 -9.80 18.37
CA ILE A 472 28.38 -10.67 18.13
C ILE A 472 28.78 -12.15 18.25
N ARG A 473 29.88 -12.56 17.61
CA ARG A 473 30.33 -13.96 17.66
C ARG A 473 30.72 -14.41 19.07
N ASN A 474 31.36 -13.56 19.86
CA ASN A 474 31.64 -13.82 21.29
C ASN A 474 30.34 -14.04 22.08
N ALA A 475 29.32 -13.21 21.86
CA ALA A 475 28.02 -13.37 22.53
C ALA A 475 27.33 -14.68 22.13
N LYS A 476 27.42 -15.09 20.85
CA LYS A 476 26.92 -16.38 20.36
C LYS A 476 27.65 -17.57 20.99
N VAL A 477 28.98 -17.52 21.06
CA VAL A 477 29.81 -18.57 21.67
C VAL A 477 29.48 -18.76 23.15
N ASN A 478 29.26 -17.67 23.89
CA ASN A 478 28.85 -17.75 25.30
C ASN A 478 27.54 -18.54 25.49
N VAL A 479 26.57 -18.38 24.58
CA VAL A 479 25.35 -19.19 24.59
C VAL A 479 25.67 -20.66 24.35
N LEU A 480 26.50 -20.97 23.36
CA LEU A 480 26.87 -22.36 23.03
C LEU A 480 27.60 -23.06 24.20
N HIS A 481 28.45 -22.34 24.94
CA HIS A 481 29.08 -22.88 26.15
C HIS A 481 28.07 -23.18 27.26
N ALA A 482 27.00 -22.40 27.35
CA ALA A 482 25.94 -22.59 28.33
C ALA A 482 24.95 -23.71 27.97
N ILE A 483 25.04 -24.32 26.80
CA ILE A 483 24.20 -25.46 26.39
C ILE A 483 24.93 -26.77 26.71
N PRO A 484 24.40 -27.66 27.57
CA PRO A 484 24.97 -28.98 27.79
C PRO A 484 24.78 -29.89 26.57
N PRO A 485 25.55 -30.99 26.44
CA PRO A 485 25.32 -31.98 25.39
C PRO A 485 23.89 -32.55 25.45
N ILE A 486 23.28 -32.70 24.27
CA ILE A 486 21.90 -33.22 24.17
C ILE A 486 21.89 -34.72 24.44
N THR A 487 20.93 -35.15 25.23
CA THR A 487 20.70 -36.56 25.58
C THR A 487 19.50 -37.13 24.82
N LEU A 488 19.39 -38.46 24.78
CA LEU A 488 18.34 -39.12 23.99
C LEU A 488 16.93 -38.89 24.56
N ASP A 489 16.78 -38.71 25.87
CA ASP A 489 15.51 -38.41 26.55
C ASP A 489 14.97 -37.01 26.22
N GLU A 490 15.84 -36.13 25.71
CA GLU A 490 15.50 -34.80 25.21
C GLU A 490 15.23 -34.78 23.70
N CYS A 491 15.26 -35.95 23.06
CA CYS A 491 15.15 -36.10 21.61
C CYS A 491 13.99 -37.02 21.22
N PHE A 492 13.21 -36.59 20.25
CA PHE A 492 12.15 -37.38 19.63
C PHE A 492 12.44 -37.51 18.13
N LEU A 493 12.52 -38.75 17.62
CA LEU A 493 12.92 -39.05 16.25
C LEU A 493 11.73 -39.55 15.41
N GLY A 494 11.63 -39.09 14.17
CA GLY A 494 10.66 -39.58 13.20
C GLY A 494 11.25 -39.81 11.81
N GLN A 495 10.64 -40.70 11.04
CA GLN A 495 10.98 -40.97 9.63
C GLN A 495 9.70 -41.04 8.80
N TYR A 496 9.67 -40.37 7.64
CA TYR A 496 8.47 -40.38 6.82
C TYR A 496 8.29 -41.71 6.08
N GLU A 497 7.04 -42.11 5.89
CA GLU A 497 6.67 -43.31 5.12
C GLU A 497 7.18 -43.25 3.68
N GLY A 498 7.89 -44.30 3.26
CA GLY A 498 8.51 -44.40 1.94
C GLY A 498 9.84 -43.64 1.79
N TYR A 499 10.52 -43.32 2.88
CA TYR A 499 11.89 -42.78 2.81
C TYR A 499 12.85 -43.74 2.12
N THR A 500 12.88 -45.00 2.55
CA THR A 500 13.74 -46.07 2.03
C THR A 500 13.38 -46.50 0.61
N ASP A 501 12.24 -46.07 0.08
CA ASP A 501 11.82 -46.34 -1.31
C ASP A 501 12.64 -45.54 -2.33
N ASP A 502 13.35 -44.48 -1.91
CA ASP A 502 14.28 -43.73 -2.76
C ASP A 502 15.39 -44.68 -3.29
N GLU A 503 15.50 -44.80 -4.62
CA GLU A 503 16.45 -45.70 -5.29
C GLU A 503 17.91 -45.39 -4.92
N THR A 504 18.21 -44.15 -4.55
CA THR A 504 19.57 -43.74 -4.17
C THR A 504 19.97 -44.22 -2.77
N ILE A 505 19.02 -44.65 -1.94
CA ILE A 505 19.28 -45.23 -0.62
C ILE A 505 19.59 -46.71 -0.79
N LYS A 506 20.86 -47.05 -0.55
CA LYS A 506 21.36 -48.43 -0.66
C LYS A 506 20.90 -49.31 0.51
N ASN A 507 20.80 -48.74 1.72
CA ASN A 507 20.34 -49.46 2.91
C ASN A 507 18.81 -49.36 3.04
N LYS A 508 18.10 -50.43 2.67
CA LYS A 508 16.63 -50.45 2.76
C LYS A 508 16.09 -50.57 4.19
N ASP A 509 16.96 -50.84 5.17
CA ASP A 509 16.65 -50.81 6.61
C ASP A 509 17.21 -49.55 7.30
N SER A 510 17.31 -48.43 6.57
CA SER A 510 17.85 -47.19 7.14
C SER A 510 16.98 -46.63 8.26
N ASN A 511 17.59 -46.39 9.43
CA ASN A 511 16.98 -45.72 10.58
C ASN A 511 17.23 -44.20 10.59
N THR A 512 17.67 -43.61 9.48
CA THR A 512 18.00 -42.18 9.44
C THR A 512 16.75 -41.32 9.74
N PRO A 513 16.79 -40.46 10.76
CA PRO A 513 15.65 -39.61 11.09
C PRO A 513 15.49 -38.50 10.04
N THR A 514 14.26 -38.38 9.51
CA THR A 514 13.85 -37.30 8.60
C THR A 514 13.04 -36.21 9.33
N PHE A 515 12.71 -36.45 10.60
CA PHE A 515 12.05 -35.52 11.51
C PHE A 515 12.68 -35.64 12.90
N VAL A 516 12.78 -34.51 13.61
CA VAL A 516 13.27 -34.46 14.98
C VAL A 516 12.57 -33.37 15.79
N VAL A 517 12.32 -33.66 17.06
CA VAL A 517 12.14 -32.64 18.10
C VAL A 517 13.27 -32.77 19.13
N ILE A 518 14.01 -31.71 19.38
CA ILE A 518 15.03 -31.66 20.44
C ILE A 518 14.68 -30.56 21.42
N ARG A 519 14.67 -30.88 22.71
CA ARG A 519 14.61 -29.90 23.79
C ARG A 519 16.02 -29.63 24.30
N CYS A 520 16.39 -28.37 24.47
CA CYS A 520 17.65 -27.97 25.07
C CYS A 520 17.46 -26.83 26.07
N PHE A 521 18.46 -26.62 26.91
CA PHE A 521 18.46 -25.58 27.95
C PHE A 521 19.73 -24.75 27.85
N ILE A 522 19.61 -23.48 28.18
CA ILE A 522 20.72 -22.54 28.20
C ILE A 522 20.96 -22.15 29.66
N HIS A 523 22.08 -22.59 30.22
CA HIS A 523 22.43 -22.41 31.63
C HIS A 523 23.00 -21.00 31.89
N THR A 524 22.19 -19.97 31.65
CA THR A 524 22.48 -18.58 32.00
C THR A 524 21.39 -18.02 32.91
N PRO A 525 21.65 -16.95 33.68
CA PRO A 525 20.63 -16.30 34.50
C PRO A 525 19.37 -15.90 33.72
N ARG A 526 19.52 -15.46 32.46
CA ARG A 526 18.41 -15.06 31.60
C ARG A 526 17.49 -16.22 31.22
N TRP A 527 18.02 -17.42 31.00
CA TRP A 527 17.29 -18.53 30.37
C TRP A 527 17.16 -19.78 31.24
N ALA A 528 17.64 -19.75 32.49
CA ALA A 528 17.59 -20.89 33.39
C ALA A 528 16.17 -21.49 33.49
N GLY A 529 16.05 -22.77 33.14
CA GLY A 529 14.80 -23.52 33.16
C GLY A 529 13.85 -23.27 31.99
N VAL A 530 14.18 -22.37 31.05
CA VAL A 530 13.38 -22.17 29.83
C VAL A 530 13.76 -23.21 28.78
N PRO A 531 12.83 -24.06 28.32
CA PRO A 531 13.09 -25.01 27.25
C PRO A 531 13.15 -24.31 25.89
N PHE A 532 14.23 -24.59 25.15
CA PHE A 532 14.40 -24.26 23.75
C PHE A 532 14.14 -25.52 22.92
N ILE A 533 13.27 -25.42 21.94
CA ILE A 533 12.75 -26.57 21.21
C ILE A 533 13.13 -26.42 19.74
N PHE A 534 13.93 -27.34 19.23
CA PHE A 534 14.12 -27.51 17.79
C PHE A 534 13.07 -28.47 17.26
N LYS A 535 12.32 -28.07 16.23
CA LYS A 535 11.38 -28.94 15.51
C LYS A 535 11.70 -28.89 14.02
N ALA A 536 12.33 -29.92 13.50
CA ALA A 536 12.79 -29.95 12.10
C ALA A 536 12.31 -31.21 11.38
N GLY A 537 11.89 -31.10 10.12
CA GLY A 537 11.66 -32.31 9.30
C GLY A 537 11.29 -32.07 7.84
N LYS A 538 11.38 -33.16 7.07
CA LYS A 538 11.04 -33.26 5.65
C LYS A 538 9.72 -34.01 5.43
N ALA A 539 9.14 -33.86 4.24
CA ALA A 539 7.84 -34.42 3.86
C ALA A 539 6.71 -34.09 4.84
N LEU A 540 6.72 -32.88 5.40
CA LEU A 540 5.71 -32.36 6.32
C LEU A 540 4.57 -31.65 5.57
N ASN A 541 3.64 -31.03 6.30
CA ASN A 541 2.43 -30.43 5.72
C ASN A 541 2.65 -29.09 5.01
N GLU A 542 3.77 -28.40 5.23
CA GLU A 542 4.02 -27.06 4.69
C GLU A 542 5.53 -26.73 4.66
N ARG A 543 5.91 -25.73 3.86
CA ARG A 543 7.23 -25.11 3.94
C ARG A 543 7.19 -24.01 4.99
N LYS A 544 7.98 -24.10 6.05
CA LYS A 544 8.02 -23.06 7.08
C LYS A 544 9.33 -23.08 7.86
N ALA A 545 9.95 -21.92 8.02
CA ALA A 545 10.97 -21.69 9.03
C ALA A 545 10.53 -20.50 9.91
N GLU A 546 10.42 -20.72 11.21
CA GLU A 546 9.96 -19.69 12.16
C GLU A 546 10.62 -19.84 13.53
N MET A 547 10.67 -18.72 14.25
CA MET A 547 11.01 -18.65 15.66
C MET A 547 9.75 -18.23 16.41
N ARG A 548 9.43 -18.93 17.50
CA ARG A 548 8.25 -18.67 18.32
C ARG A 548 8.66 -18.58 19.77
N ILE A 549 8.33 -17.47 20.42
CA ILE A 549 8.52 -17.25 21.85
C ILE A 549 7.15 -17.24 22.47
N GLN A 550 6.82 -18.25 23.28
CA GLN A 550 5.56 -18.31 24.01
C GLN A 550 5.78 -17.75 25.42
N PHE A 551 4.98 -16.77 25.80
CA PHE A 551 5.03 -16.15 27.12
C PHE A 551 4.23 -16.96 28.14
N LYS A 552 4.51 -16.76 29.43
CA LYS A 552 3.75 -17.36 30.53
C LYS A 552 2.32 -16.80 30.59
N ASP A 553 1.46 -17.48 31.34
CA ASP A 553 0.10 -17.02 31.60
C ASP A 553 0.14 -15.68 32.36
N ALA A 554 -0.76 -14.75 32.00
CA ALA A 554 -0.90 -13.50 32.73
C ALA A 554 -1.47 -13.79 34.14
N PRO A 555 -0.80 -13.38 35.24
CA PRO A 555 -1.17 -13.82 36.59
C PRO A 555 -2.61 -13.51 36.99
N ALA A 556 -3.16 -12.38 36.51
CA ALA A 556 -4.52 -11.96 36.86
C ALA A 556 -5.61 -12.54 35.96
N ALA A 557 -5.25 -13.11 34.81
CA ALA A 557 -6.23 -13.48 33.79
C ALA A 557 -7.20 -14.58 34.26
N SER A 558 -6.74 -15.52 35.09
CA SER A 558 -7.53 -16.66 35.54
C SER A 558 -8.66 -16.33 36.52
N PHE A 559 -8.68 -15.14 37.11
CA PHE A 559 -9.77 -14.69 37.99
C PHE A 559 -10.49 -13.43 37.48
N MET A 560 -9.91 -12.72 36.51
CA MET A 560 -10.55 -11.57 35.88
C MET A 560 -11.46 -11.94 34.71
N PHE A 561 -11.21 -13.09 34.07
CA PHE A 561 -11.97 -13.54 32.90
C PHE A 561 -12.48 -14.97 33.15
N ASP A 562 -13.77 -15.19 32.87
CA ASP A 562 -14.42 -16.50 33.02
C ASP A 562 -13.77 -17.57 32.10
N ASP A 563 -13.29 -17.13 30.94
CA ASP A 563 -12.51 -17.95 30.00
C ASP A 563 -11.00 -17.73 30.16
N LYS A 564 -10.24 -18.82 30.11
CA LYS A 564 -8.77 -18.74 30.20
C LYS A 564 -8.19 -18.04 28.96
N CYS A 565 -7.61 -16.86 29.14
CA CYS A 565 -6.87 -16.15 28.11
C CYS A 565 -5.72 -17.01 27.54
N PRO A 566 -5.65 -17.23 26.22
CA PRO A 566 -4.51 -17.90 25.59
C PRO A 566 -3.18 -17.19 25.86
N ARG A 567 -2.08 -17.93 25.93
CA ARG A 567 -0.74 -17.34 26.08
C ARG A 567 -0.38 -16.47 24.89
N ASN A 568 0.26 -15.34 25.18
CA ASN A 568 0.83 -14.47 24.16
C ASN A 568 2.00 -15.19 23.47
N GLU A 569 2.20 -14.90 22.18
CA GLU A 569 3.33 -15.46 21.42
C GLU A 569 3.93 -14.39 20.52
N LEU A 570 5.25 -14.21 20.56
CA LEU A 570 5.97 -13.48 19.53
C LEU A 570 6.45 -14.49 18.48
N VAL A 571 6.09 -14.25 17.22
CA VAL A 571 6.47 -15.11 16.10
C VAL A 571 7.26 -14.31 15.08
N ILE A 572 8.42 -14.85 14.72
CA ILE A 572 9.31 -14.30 13.70
C ILE A 572 9.42 -15.36 12.60
N ARG A 573 8.65 -15.19 11.53
CA ARG A 573 8.63 -16.11 10.40
C ARG A 573 9.74 -15.76 9.43
N MET A 574 10.75 -16.63 9.33
CA MET A 574 11.90 -16.45 8.46
C MET A 574 11.61 -16.75 6.99
N GLN A 575 10.74 -17.72 6.71
CA GLN A 575 10.27 -18.04 5.36
C GLN A 575 9.11 -19.06 5.40
N PRO A 576 8.24 -19.10 4.38
CA PRO A 576 7.99 -18.05 3.39
C PRO A 576 7.27 -16.85 4.02
N ASN A 577 7.10 -15.75 3.28
CA ASN A 577 6.43 -14.51 3.74
C ASN A 577 6.98 -13.97 5.05
N GLU A 578 8.17 -13.41 4.99
CA GLU A 578 8.87 -12.76 6.10
C GLU A 578 7.92 -11.84 6.88
N ALA A 579 7.72 -12.17 8.16
CA ALA A 579 6.80 -11.45 9.02
C ALA A 579 7.22 -11.54 10.48
N ILE A 580 6.90 -10.49 11.24
CA ILE A 580 6.92 -10.47 12.69
C ILE A 580 5.50 -10.25 13.13
N TYR A 581 4.98 -11.13 13.98
CA TYR A 581 3.67 -10.91 14.56
C TYR A 581 3.61 -11.32 16.02
N TRP A 582 2.88 -10.52 16.79
CA TRP A 582 2.68 -10.71 18.21
C TRP A 582 1.23 -11.13 18.45
N LYS A 583 1.01 -12.38 18.84
CA LYS A 583 -0.28 -12.89 19.27
C LYS A 583 -0.60 -12.37 20.66
N THR A 584 -1.67 -11.61 20.78
CA THR A 584 -2.15 -11.00 22.02
C THR A 584 -3.66 -11.20 22.18
N ASN A 585 -4.15 -11.11 23.40
CA ASN A 585 -5.57 -11.13 23.68
C ASN A 585 -6.15 -9.71 23.55
N VAL A 586 -7.30 -9.60 22.90
CA VAL A 586 -8.08 -8.35 22.72
C VAL A 586 -9.55 -8.63 23.03
N LYS A 587 -10.36 -7.60 23.27
CA LYS A 587 -11.82 -7.78 23.37
C LYS A 587 -12.36 -8.30 22.03
N SER A 588 -13.20 -9.34 22.06
CA SER A 588 -13.93 -9.81 20.88
C SER A 588 -14.64 -8.64 20.20
N PRO A 589 -14.41 -8.37 18.89
CA PRO A 589 -15.12 -7.31 18.18
C PRO A 589 -16.64 -7.51 18.22
N GLY A 590 -17.40 -6.41 18.24
CA GLY A 590 -18.87 -6.45 18.38
C GLY A 590 -19.33 -6.40 19.85
N PHE A 591 -20.48 -7.00 20.15
CA PHE A 591 -21.17 -6.89 21.44
C PHE A 591 -20.63 -7.79 22.56
N SER A 592 -19.71 -8.71 22.26
CA SER A 592 -19.11 -9.58 23.28
C SER A 592 -18.00 -8.85 24.05
N GLY A 593 -17.97 -9.01 25.39
CA GLY A 593 -16.87 -8.56 26.26
C GLY A 593 -15.73 -9.57 26.40
N ALA A 594 -15.88 -10.78 25.86
CA ALA A 594 -14.93 -11.88 26.05
C ALA A 594 -13.58 -11.61 25.38
N PRO A 595 -12.46 -12.05 25.98
CA PRO A 595 -11.15 -11.98 25.35
C PRO A 595 -11.05 -12.98 24.18
N VAL A 596 -10.54 -12.51 23.04
CA VAL A 596 -10.18 -13.35 21.88
C VAL A 596 -8.72 -13.09 21.50
N GLN A 597 -8.01 -14.13 21.04
CA GLN A 597 -6.64 -13.97 20.57
C GLN A 597 -6.62 -13.37 19.16
N SER A 598 -5.86 -12.29 18.98
CA SER A 598 -5.58 -11.58 17.73
C SER A 598 -4.08 -11.33 17.60
N GLU A 599 -3.62 -10.67 16.53
CA GLU A 599 -2.21 -10.30 16.34
C GLU A 599 -1.97 -8.83 16.02
N LEU A 600 -0.77 -8.36 16.39
CA LEU A 600 -0.12 -7.18 15.81
C LEU A 600 0.90 -7.68 14.79
N GLU A 601 0.81 -7.29 13.52
CA GLU A 601 1.64 -7.84 12.42
C GLU A 601 2.46 -6.75 11.70
N VAL A 602 3.72 -7.10 11.41
CA VAL A 602 4.57 -6.45 10.41
C VAL A 602 4.94 -7.50 9.35
N ASN A 603 4.30 -7.41 8.18
CA ASN A 603 4.58 -8.27 7.04
C ASN A 603 5.52 -7.55 6.06
N TYR A 604 6.74 -8.06 5.89
CA TYR A 604 7.81 -7.35 5.19
C TYR A 604 7.50 -7.16 3.70
N ASN A 605 6.93 -8.18 3.07
CA ASN A 605 6.52 -8.13 1.67
C ASN A 605 5.51 -7.01 1.43
N THR A 606 4.49 -6.89 2.27
CA THR A 606 3.48 -5.82 2.10
C THR A 606 3.98 -4.46 2.56
N ARG A 607 4.82 -4.40 3.60
CA ARG A 607 5.19 -3.13 4.24
C ARG A 607 6.34 -2.41 3.56
N PHE A 608 7.33 -3.14 3.07
CA PHE A 608 8.59 -2.60 2.57
C PHE A 608 8.79 -2.87 1.07
N PHE A 609 8.52 -4.09 0.60
CA PHE A 609 8.89 -4.49 -0.77
C PHE A 609 7.80 -4.23 -1.84
N ASN A 610 6.51 -4.24 -1.49
CA ASN A 610 5.41 -4.08 -2.48
C ASN A 610 4.75 -2.69 -2.54
N ASN A 611 5.20 -1.71 -1.74
CA ASN A 611 4.53 -0.40 -1.60
C ASN A 611 5.34 0.80 -2.12
N SER A 612 6.63 0.66 -2.46
CA SER A 612 7.51 1.80 -2.74
C SER A 612 7.51 2.29 -4.20
N GLY A 613 6.91 1.57 -5.16
CA GLY A 613 6.96 1.95 -6.57
C GLY A 613 8.36 1.83 -7.21
N GLN A 614 9.37 1.46 -6.43
CA GLN A 614 10.67 0.94 -6.85
C GLN A 614 10.64 -0.59 -6.73
N ASN A 615 11.38 -1.30 -7.58
CA ASN A 615 11.49 -2.76 -7.56
C ASN A 615 12.34 -3.22 -6.35
N ASP A 616 11.99 -2.84 -5.13
CA ASP A 616 12.71 -3.27 -3.93
C ASP A 616 12.37 -4.74 -3.65
N VAL A 617 13.25 -5.65 -4.06
CA VAL A 617 13.11 -7.09 -3.82
C VAL A 617 13.94 -7.49 -2.61
N ASN A 618 13.38 -8.32 -1.72
CA ASN A 618 14.09 -8.89 -0.59
C ASN A 618 15.32 -9.72 -1.10
N PRO A 619 16.58 -9.30 -0.86
CA PRO A 619 17.72 -9.98 -1.48
C PRO A 619 17.90 -11.40 -0.93
N ASP A 620 18.33 -12.34 -1.77
CA ASP A 620 18.66 -13.71 -1.33
C ASP A 620 19.80 -13.69 -0.29
N ALA A 621 19.81 -14.67 0.61
CA ALA A 621 20.79 -14.76 1.68
C ALA A 621 22.25 -14.80 1.16
N TYR A 622 22.49 -15.48 0.05
CA TYR A 622 23.83 -15.55 -0.56
C TYR A 622 24.31 -14.19 -1.05
N THR A 623 23.42 -13.39 -1.64
CA THR A 623 23.72 -12.03 -2.12
C THR A 623 24.21 -11.16 -0.96
N ARG A 624 23.55 -11.22 0.19
CA ARG A 624 23.94 -10.46 1.38
C ARG A 624 25.23 -10.95 2.01
N LEU A 625 25.40 -12.28 2.13
CA LEU A 625 26.61 -12.82 2.71
C LEU A 625 27.83 -12.45 1.87
N ILE A 626 27.75 -12.57 0.54
CA ILE A 626 28.85 -12.15 -0.34
C ILE A 626 29.18 -10.66 -0.11
N LEU A 627 28.17 -9.79 -0.02
CA LEU A 627 28.38 -8.37 0.29
C LEU A 627 29.05 -8.14 1.64
N GLU A 628 28.67 -8.87 2.68
CA GLU A 628 29.32 -8.78 3.99
C GLU A 628 30.78 -9.25 3.94
N VAL A 629 31.13 -10.24 3.10
CA VAL A 629 32.53 -10.61 2.86
C VAL A 629 33.29 -9.48 2.18
N LEU A 630 32.71 -8.79 1.20
CA LEU A 630 33.35 -7.64 0.54
C LEU A 630 33.63 -6.52 1.55
N ARG A 631 32.67 -6.26 2.44
CA ARG A 631 32.78 -5.29 3.54
C ARG A 631 33.71 -5.73 4.67
N GLY A 632 34.20 -6.98 4.66
CA GLY A 632 35.03 -7.54 5.72
C GLY A 632 34.30 -7.76 7.04
N ARG A 633 32.97 -7.94 7.00
CA ARG A 633 32.12 -8.12 8.17
C ARG A 633 31.88 -9.60 8.41
N SER A 634 32.35 -10.10 9.55
CA SER A 634 32.32 -11.52 9.89
C SER A 634 31.12 -11.94 10.77
N ALA A 635 30.26 -11.00 11.19
CA ALA A 635 29.16 -11.26 12.13
C ALA A 635 28.20 -12.38 11.67
N ALA A 636 27.95 -12.46 10.36
CA ALA A 636 27.04 -13.43 9.74
C ALA A 636 27.73 -14.74 9.30
N PHE A 637 28.93 -15.02 9.80
CA PHE A 637 29.71 -16.21 9.45
C PHE A 637 30.09 -17.00 10.71
N VAL A 638 30.22 -18.31 10.55
CA VAL A 638 30.48 -19.21 11.69
C VAL A 638 31.98 -19.21 12.01
N ARG A 639 32.33 -18.80 13.23
CA ARG A 639 33.71 -18.85 13.73
C ARG A 639 34.12 -20.29 14.10
N GLU A 640 35.42 -20.53 14.12
CA GLU A 640 36.01 -21.84 14.46
C GLU A 640 35.51 -22.42 15.80
N ASP A 641 35.50 -21.61 16.85
CA ASP A 641 35.06 -21.99 18.21
C ASP A 641 33.54 -22.20 18.31
N GLU A 642 32.75 -21.40 17.58
CA GLU A 642 31.30 -21.64 17.41
C GLU A 642 31.05 -23.03 16.83
N LEU A 643 31.81 -23.39 15.79
CA LEU A 643 31.64 -24.66 15.11
C LEU A 643 32.04 -25.84 16.01
N ARG A 644 33.20 -25.76 16.70
CA ARG A 644 33.59 -26.80 17.68
C ARG A 644 32.53 -26.99 18.75
N ARG A 645 32.05 -25.88 19.34
CA ARG A 645 31.07 -25.98 20.42
C ARG A 645 29.71 -26.48 19.92
N SER A 646 29.29 -26.08 18.72
CA SER A 646 28.08 -26.60 18.10
C SER A 646 28.12 -28.13 17.95
N TRP A 647 29.24 -28.69 17.50
CA TRP A 647 29.41 -30.13 17.38
C TRP A 647 29.50 -30.83 18.74
N ALA A 648 30.15 -30.24 19.73
CA ALA A 648 30.22 -30.80 21.09
C ALA A 648 28.82 -30.99 21.72
N ILE A 649 27.84 -30.14 21.36
CA ILE A 649 26.46 -30.24 21.86
C ILE A 649 25.73 -31.47 21.27
N PHE A 650 25.92 -31.77 19.98
CA PHE A 650 25.15 -32.80 19.28
C PHE A 650 25.88 -34.14 19.06
N THR A 651 27.21 -34.16 19.06
CA THR A 651 28.01 -35.36 18.76
C THR A 651 27.63 -36.56 19.67
N PRO A 652 27.48 -36.40 21.00
CA PRO A 652 27.09 -37.53 21.85
C PRO A 652 25.72 -38.13 21.48
N LEU A 653 24.73 -37.29 21.15
CA LEU A 653 23.42 -37.74 20.68
C LEU A 653 23.53 -38.48 19.35
N LEU A 654 24.25 -37.92 18.39
CA LEU A 654 24.43 -38.50 17.05
C LEU A 654 25.08 -39.88 17.13
N HIS A 655 26.19 -39.99 17.87
CA HIS A 655 26.86 -41.27 18.09
C HIS A 655 25.96 -42.28 18.79
N LYS A 656 25.16 -41.86 19.77
CA LYS A 656 24.22 -42.76 20.43
C LYS A 656 23.14 -43.28 19.48
N ILE A 657 22.55 -42.40 18.65
CA ILE A 657 21.56 -42.77 17.64
C ILE A 657 22.14 -43.80 16.65
N GLU A 658 23.37 -43.58 16.19
CA GLU A 658 24.04 -44.43 15.20
C GLU A 658 24.50 -45.77 15.80
N ASN A 659 25.13 -45.75 16.98
CA ASN A 659 25.64 -46.94 17.65
C ASN A 659 24.52 -47.86 18.15
N GLU A 660 23.47 -47.28 18.74
CA GLU A 660 22.32 -48.05 19.26
C GLU A 660 21.27 -48.32 18.16
N LYS A 661 21.46 -47.80 16.95
CA LYS A 661 20.56 -47.94 15.79
C LYS A 661 19.10 -47.62 16.15
N ILE A 662 18.89 -46.51 16.87
CA ILE A 662 17.57 -46.10 17.37
C ILE A 662 16.57 -45.98 16.22
N ARG A 663 15.43 -46.68 16.34
CA ARG A 663 14.39 -46.67 15.30
C ARG A 663 13.50 -45.41 15.43
N PRO A 664 13.41 -44.58 14.39
CA PRO A 664 12.52 -43.43 14.39
C PRO A 664 11.05 -43.86 14.26
N ILE A 665 10.13 -43.05 14.78
CA ILE A 665 8.69 -43.29 14.64
C ILE A 665 8.24 -42.92 13.22
N ILE A 666 7.52 -43.83 12.58
CA ILE A 666 7.03 -43.61 11.22
C ILE A 666 5.88 -42.60 11.20
N TYR A 667 5.94 -41.63 10.30
CA TYR A 667 4.86 -40.69 10.04
C TYR A 667 4.49 -40.61 8.55
N LYS A 668 3.21 -40.38 8.29
CA LYS A 668 2.71 -40.24 6.93
C LYS A 668 3.20 -38.93 6.30
N ARG A 669 3.59 -38.98 5.02
CA ARG A 669 3.94 -37.78 4.24
C ARG A 669 2.82 -36.74 4.25
N GLY A 670 3.18 -35.46 4.33
CA GLY A 670 2.23 -34.34 4.35
C GLY A 670 1.59 -34.07 5.71
N THR A 671 1.95 -34.80 6.76
CA THR A 671 1.48 -34.54 8.13
C THR A 671 2.39 -33.54 8.88
N ARG A 672 2.07 -33.19 10.12
CA ARG A 672 2.91 -32.29 10.96
C ARG A 672 4.13 -33.01 11.59
N GLY A 673 4.35 -34.27 11.23
CA GLY A 673 5.23 -35.22 11.92
C GLY A 673 4.42 -36.22 12.73
N PRO A 674 5.08 -37.11 13.50
CA PRO A 674 4.40 -38.04 14.40
C PRO A 674 3.53 -37.28 15.43
N PRO A 675 2.26 -37.64 15.65
CA PRO A 675 1.40 -36.98 16.64
C PRO A 675 2.01 -36.95 18.05
N GLN A 676 2.71 -38.02 18.44
CA GLN A 676 3.38 -38.16 19.73
C GLN A 676 4.48 -37.09 19.94
N ALA A 677 4.97 -36.44 18.88
CA ALA A 677 5.91 -35.34 18.99
C ALA A 677 5.26 -34.09 19.61
N ASP A 678 3.96 -33.85 19.36
CA ASP A 678 3.25 -32.72 19.97
C ASP A 678 2.98 -33.00 21.46
N ASP A 679 2.72 -34.26 21.83
CA ASP A 679 2.61 -34.69 23.23
C ASP A 679 3.95 -34.51 23.96
N PHE A 680 5.05 -34.94 23.35
CA PHE A 680 6.41 -34.72 23.87
C PHE A 680 6.68 -33.22 24.13
N ILE A 681 6.33 -32.35 23.18
CA ILE A 681 6.49 -30.90 23.33
C ILE A 681 5.63 -30.35 24.48
N ARG A 682 4.37 -30.75 24.57
CA ARG A 682 3.43 -30.28 25.59
C ARG A 682 3.90 -30.69 26.99
N GLU A 683 4.22 -31.97 27.18
CA GLU A 683 4.55 -32.55 28.48
C GLU A 683 5.95 -32.14 28.96
N LYS A 684 6.93 -32.07 28.07
CA LYS A 684 8.32 -31.75 28.45
C LYS A 684 8.61 -30.25 28.46
N SER A 685 7.90 -29.43 27.70
CA SER A 685 8.25 -28.00 27.55
C SER A 685 7.19 -27.03 28.05
N GLY A 686 6.00 -27.53 28.42
CA GLY A 686 4.88 -26.68 28.85
C GLY A 686 4.34 -25.76 27.75
N TYR A 687 4.64 -26.07 26.48
CA TYR A 687 4.08 -25.36 25.33
C TYR A 687 2.60 -25.72 25.18
N VAL A 688 1.75 -24.70 25.11
CA VAL A 688 0.30 -24.87 24.92
C VAL A 688 -0.10 -24.28 23.58
N ARG A 689 -0.68 -25.09 22.72
CA ARG A 689 -1.19 -24.62 21.42
C ARG A 689 -2.62 -24.12 21.58
N ASN A 690 -2.88 -22.91 21.11
CA ASN A 690 -4.26 -22.44 20.89
C ASN A 690 -4.74 -22.91 19.51
N GLU A 691 -5.71 -23.82 19.46
CA GLU A 691 -6.24 -24.38 18.21
C GLU A 691 -7.23 -23.43 17.51
N ASP A 692 -7.86 -22.52 18.27
CA ASP A 692 -8.84 -21.57 17.75
C ASP A 692 -8.18 -20.40 17.01
N TYR A 693 -6.89 -20.19 17.22
CA TYR A 693 -6.13 -19.13 16.57
C TYR A 693 -5.80 -19.48 15.10
N LYS A 694 -6.19 -18.60 14.18
CA LYS A 694 -5.84 -18.69 12.75
C LYS A 694 -5.11 -17.42 12.32
N PHE A 695 -3.84 -17.57 11.92
CA PHE A 695 -3.04 -16.45 11.44
C PHE A 695 -3.57 -15.93 10.10
N PHE A 696 -3.84 -14.63 10.01
CA PHE A 696 -4.58 -14.04 8.90
C PHE A 696 -3.82 -14.13 7.54
N SER A 697 -2.48 -14.12 7.54
CA SER A 697 -1.68 -14.11 6.30
C SER A 697 -1.40 -15.48 5.66
N ASP A 698 -1.58 -16.61 6.37
CA ASP A 698 -1.43 -17.96 5.80
C ASP A 698 -2.55 -18.35 4.82
N SER A 699 -3.57 -17.50 4.67
CA SER A 699 -4.65 -17.71 3.72
C SER A 699 -4.29 -17.35 2.26
N ILE A 700 -3.07 -16.84 2.00
CA ILE A 700 -2.69 -16.29 0.68
C ILE A 700 -1.65 -17.12 -0.11
N GLU A 701 -1.02 -18.18 0.44
CA GLU A 701 -0.03 -18.96 -0.33
C GLU A 701 -0.54 -20.24 -1.02
N SER A 702 -0.60 -20.14 -2.35
CA SER A 702 -0.31 -21.15 -3.37
C SER A 702 -0.80 -22.59 -3.13
N LYS A 703 -2.07 -22.85 -3.41
CA LYS A 703 -2.45 -24.14 -3.99
C LYS A 703 -1.95 -24.18 -5.43
N THR A 704 -0.86 -24.90 -5.69
CA THR A 704 -0.54 -25.35 -7.04
C THR A 704 -1.72 -26.18 -7.55
N PRO A 705 -2.30 -25.86 -8.72
CA PRO A 705 -3.56 -26.45 -9.15
C PRO A 705 -3.38 -27.93 -9.49
N LYS A 706 -4.14 -28.80 -8.81
CA LYS A 706 -4.48 -30.12 -9.35
C LYS A 706 -5.30 -29.92 -10.64
N LYS A 707 -5.05 -30.81 -11.60
CA LYS A 707 -5.57 -30.81 -12.99
C LYS A 707 -7.06 -30.51 -13.14
N GLN A 708 -7.35 -29.64 -14.11
CA GLN A 708 -8.51 -29.54 -15.02
C GLN A 708 -9.93 -29.52 -14.40
N GLY A 709 -10.47 -28.31 -14.20
CA GLY A 709 -11.91 -28.05 -14.18
C GLY A 709 -12.33 -27.27 -15.44
N LYS A 710 -13.40 -27.69 -16.09
CA LYS A 710 -14.01 -27.04 -17.28
C LYS A 710 -14.58 -25.66 -16.87
N ALA A 711 -14.56 -24.65 -17.74
CA ALA A 711 -15.22 -23.37 -17.46
C ALA A 711 -16.75 -23.56 -17.45
N THR A 712 -17.41 -23.30 -16.33
CA THR A 712 -18.85 -23.53 -16.16
C THR A 712 -19.63 -22.25 -15.80
N ALA A 713 -18.99 -21.26 -15.17
CA ALA A 713 -19.68 -20.06 -14.70
C ALA A 713 -20.03 -19.08 -15.82
N ASP A 714 -21.28 -18.59 -15.81
CA ASP A 714 -21.82 -17.61 -16.76
C ASP A 714 -21.30 -16.20 -16.48
N ILE A 715 -21.06 -15.88 -15.20
CA ILE A 715 -20.59 -14.56 -14.78
C ILE A 715 -19.75 -14.64 -13.49
N GLY A 716 -18.81 -13.72 -13.37
CA GLY A 716 -17.96 -13.56 -12.20
C GLY A 716 -18.34 -12.34 -11.38
N VAL A 717 -18.43 -12.47 -10.05
CA VAL A 717 -18.53 -11.33 -9.12
C VAL A 717 -17.25 -11.24 -8.28
N TYR A 718 -16.52 -10.14 -8.42
CA TYR A 718 -15.26 -9.91 -7.73
C TYR A 718 -15.37 -8.76 -6.72
N GLY A 719 -15.18 -9.07 -5.44
CA GLY A 719 -15.43 -8.14 -4.32
C GLY A 719 -16.67 -8.54 -3.52
N LEU A 720 -16.47 -9.16 -2.36
CA LEU A 720 -17.52 -9.86 -1.60
C LEU A 720 -17.80 -9.20 -0.24
N SER A 721 -18.02 -7.88 -0.26
CA SER A 721 -18.72 -7.16 0.82
C SER A 721 -20.21 -7.55 0.84
N VAL A 722 -21.02 -7.04 1.76
CA VAL A 722 -22.46 -7.43 1.86
C VAL A 722 -23.19 -7.27 0.52
N MET A 723 -22.97 -6.14 -0.17
CA MET A 723 -23.51 -5.90 -1.52
C MET A 723 -23.07 -6.96 -2.54
N GLY A 724 -21.77 -7.28 -2.58
CA GLY A 724 -21.22 -8.25 -3.53
C GLY A 724 -21.70 -9.68 -3.28
N GLN A 725 -21.86 -10.07 -2.01
CA GLN A 725 -22.41 -11.38 -1.64
C GLN A 725 -23.87 -11.49 -2.05
N ASN A 726 -24.69 -10.50 -1.68
CA ASN A 726 -26.12 -10.51 -1.97
C ASN A 726 -26.38 -10.48 -3.47
N PHE A 727 -25.60 -9.71 -4.23
CA PHE A 727 -25.75 -9.65 -5.67
C PHE A 727 -25.30 -10.95 -6.37
N ALA A 728 -24.23 -11.60 -5.90
CA ALA A 728 -23.84 -12.92 -6.40
C ALA A 728 -24.92 -13.99 -6.12
N LEU A 729 -25.52 -13.97 -4.93
CA LEU A 729 -26.62 -14.87 -4.56
C LEU A 729 -27.89 -14.59 -5.37
N ASN A 730 -28.22 -13.32 -5.61
CA ASN A 730 -29.32 -12.93 -6.49
C ASN A 730 -29.15 -13.52 -7.88
N ILE A 731 -27.98 -13.30 -8.51
CA ILE A 731 -27.68 -13.84 -9.84
C ILE A 731 -27.80 -15.37 -9.85
N SER A 732 -27.27 -16.03 -8.82
CA SER A 732 -27.33 -17.48 -8.72
C SER A 732 -28.74 -18.03 -8.52
N SER A 733 -29.59 -17.32 -7.75
CA SER A 733 -31.00 -17.68 -7.54
C SER A 733 -31.86 -17.57 -8.80
N HIS A 734 -31.40 -16.83 -9.82
CA HIS A 734 -32.02 -16.75 -11.14
C HIS A 734 -31.49 -17.79 -12.14
N GLY A 735 -30.80 -18.82 -11.64
CA GLY A 735 -30.40 -20.00 -12.43
C GLY A 735 -29.07 -19.86 -13.19
N PHE A 736 -28.29 -18.81 -12.93
CA PHE A 736 -26.98 -18.63 -13.54
C PHE A 736 -25.86 -19.20 -12.65
N GLU A 737 -24.85 -19.82 -13.27
CA GLU A 737 -23.68 -20.26 -12.53
C GLU A 737 -22.75 -19.06 -12.25
N VAL A 738 -22.48 -18.78 -10.98
CA VAL A 738 -21.69 -17.61 -10.56
C VAL A 738 -20.33 -18.04 -10.01
N CYS A 739 -19.26 -17.49 -10.57
CA CYS A 739 -17.93 -17.58 -9.95
C CYS A 739 -17.73 -16.38 -9.03
N VAL A 740 -17.34 -16.59 -7.78
CA VAL A 740 -17.09 -15.51 -6.83
C VAL A 740 -15.61 -15.43 -6.46
N GLY A 741 -15.06 -14.22 -6.47
CA GLY A 741 -13.66 -13.95 -6.14
C GLY A 741 -13.54 -12.77 -5.18
N ASN A 742 -12.54 -12.81 -4.30
CA ASN A 742 -12.26 -11.70 -3.41
C ASN A 742 -10.79 -11.70 -2.97
N ARG A 743 -10.24 -10.53 -2.63
CA ARG A 743 -8.88 -10.42 -2.08
C ARG A 743 -8.71 -11.27 -0.80
N SER A 744 -9.73 -11.26 0.06
CA SER A 744 -9.77 -12.05 1.29
C SER A 744 -10.53 -13.37 1.04
N PRO A 745 -9.87 -14.54 1.12
CA PRO A 745 -10.47 -15.86 0.90
C PRO A 745 -11.70 -16.14 1.78
N GLN A 746 -11.71 -15.64 3.01
CA GLN A 746 -12.79 -15.89 3.97
C GLN A 746 -14.15 -15.35 3.48
N LYS A 747 -14.13 -14.29 2.67
CA LYS A 747 -15.35 -13.75 2.05
C LYS A 747 -15.84 -14.63 0.90
N VAL A 748 -14.95 -15.33 0.20
CA VAL A 748 -15.29 -16.36 -0.79
C VAL A 748 -15.98 -17.51 -0.05
N ASP A 749 -15.35 -18.02 1.01
CA ASP A 749 -15.88 -19.13 1.82
C ASP A 749 -17.23 -18.81 2.48
N SER A 750 -17.42 -17.57 2.97
CA SER A 750 -18.71 -17.17 3.54
C SER A 750 -19.82 -17.11 2.50
N THR A 751 -19.49 -16.69 1.27
CA THR A 751 -20.47 -16.58 0.18
C THR A 751 -20.87 -17.95 -0.32
N VAL A 752 -19.91 -18.85 -0.51
CA VAL A 752 -20.18 -20.23 -0.91
C VAL A 752 -21.01 -20.97 0.15
N ARG A 753 -20.67 -20.82 1.44
CA ARG A 753 -21.48 -21.41 2.53
C ARG A 753 -22.91 -20.86 2.59
N ARG A 754 -23.09 -19.55 2.37
CA ARG A 754 -24.42 -18.96 2.26
C ARG A 754 -25.20 -19.52 1.06
N ALA A 755 -24.56 -19.67 -0.08
CA ALA A 755 -25.17 -20.28 -1.27
C ALA A 755 -25.61 -21.72 -1.01
N GLU A 756 -24.81 -22.51 -0.30
CA GLU A 756 -25.16 -23.87 0.13
C GLU A 756 -26.38 -23.87 1.07
N ALA A 757 -26.41 -22.96 2.04
CA ALA A 757 -27.50 -22.82 3.00
C ALA A 757 -28.82 -22.33 2.35
N GLU A 758 -28.73 -21.43 1.37
CA GLU A 758 -29.86 -20.86 0.63
C GLU A 758 -30.31 -21.73 -0.55
N GLY A 759 -30.35 -23.06 -0.37
CA GLY A 759 -30.90 -24.00 -1.36
C GLY A 759 -29.88 -24.52 -2.39
N LYS A 760 -28.58 -24.58 -2.03
CA LYS A 760 -27.50 -25.08 -2.91
C LYS A 760 -27.40 -24.32 -4.23
N LEU A 761 -27.44 -22.99 -4.14
CA LEU A 761 -27.28 -22.12 -5.30
C LEU A 761 -25.94 -22.39 -6.01
N PRO A 762 -25.90 -22.41 -7.36
CA PRO A 762 -24.70 -22.72 -8.13
C PRO A 762 -23.65 -21.59 -8.08
N ILE A 763 -22.95 -21.49 -6.94
CA ILE A 763 -21.84 -20.56 -6.73
C ILE A 763 -20.54 -21.32 -6.54
N THR A 764 -19.54 -20.99 -7.37
CA THR A 764 -18.18 -21.54 -7.26
C THR A 764 -17.21 -20.49 -6.75
N GLY A 765 -16.45 -20.80 -5.71
CA GLY A 765 -15.39 -19.93 -5.19
C GLY A 765 -14.11 -20.00 -6.02
N ALA A 766 -13.44 -18.86 -6.19
CA ALA A 766 -12.09 -18.77 -6.75
C ALA A 766 -11.17 -17.96 -5.84
N TYR A 767 -9.94 -18.45 -5.68
CA TYR A 767 -8.99 -17.94 -4.67
C TYR A 767 -7.79 -17.19 -5.25
N SER A 768 -7.69 -17.13 -6.59
CA SER A 768 -6.72 -16.29 -7.28
C SER A 768 -7.37 -15.61 -8.50
N PRO A 769 -6.85 -14.46 -8.97
CA PRO A 769 -7.36 -13.80 -10.18
C PRO A 769 -7.33 -14.71 -11.43
N GLU A 770 -6.31 -15.55 -11.55
CA GLU A 770 -6.17 -16.50 -12.66
C GLU A 770 -7.23 -17.61 -12.59
N ASP A 771 -7.43 -18.20 -11.41
CA ASP A 771 -8.46 -19.21 -11.18
C ASP A 771 -9.86 -18.65 -11.42
N PHE A 772 -10.11 -17.43 -10.94
CA PHE A 772 -11.38 -16.73 -11.12
C PHE A 772 -11.70 -16.54 -12.60
N ILE A 773 -10.76 -16.03 -13.40
CA ILE A 773 -10.96 -15.78 -14.83
C ILE A 773 -11.05 -17.09 -15.64
N ARG A 774 -10.34 -18.15 -15.25
CA ARG A 774 -10.40 -19.45 -15.93
C ARG A 774 -11.75 -20.16 -15.79
N LYS A 775 -12.48 -19.92 -14.69
CA LYS A 775 -13.78 -20.54 -14.42
C LYS A 775 -14.93 -19.93 -15.23
N LEU A 776 -14.71 -18.78 -15.87
CA LEU A 776 -15.73 -18.04 -16.62
C LEU A 776 -15.83 -18.52 -18.08
N LYS A 777 -17.07 -18.67 -18.57
CA LYS A 777 -17.39 -18.85 -19.99
C LYS A 777 -16.93 -17.62 -20.81
N ARG A 778 -16.61 -17.81 -22.10
CA ARG A 778 -16.25 -16.73 -23.03
C ARG A 778 -17.49 -16.23 -23.80
N PRO A 779 -17.61 -14.92 -24.10
CA PRO A 779 -16.78 -13.83 -23.58
C PRO A 779 -16.94 -13.72 -22.06
N ARG A 780 -15.82 -13.51 -21.35
CA ARG A 780 -15.81 -13.54 -19.89
C ARG A 780 -16.45 -12.28 -19.33
N LYS A 781 -17.40 -12.46 -18.42
CA LYS A 781 -18.21 -11.39 -17.83
C LYS A 781 -17.83 -11.22 -16.37
N VAL A 782 -17.27 -10.08 -15.99
CA VAL A 782 -16.83 -9.80 -14.62
C VAL A 782 -17.50 -8.55 -14.08
N ILE A 783 -18.17 -8.66 -12.93
CA ILE A 783 -18.70 -7.53 -12.16
C ILE A 783 -17.79 -7.26 -10.97
N LEU A 784 -17.28 -6.04 -10.85
CA LEU A 784 -16.47 -5.57 -9.73
C LEU A 784 -17.36 -4.88 -8.70
N LEU A 785 -17.32 -5.35 -7.45
CA LEU A 785 -17.98 -4.74 -6.29
C LEU A 785 -16.97 -4.53 -5.16
N VAL A 786 -15.93 -3.76 -5.49
CA VAL A 786 -14.85 -3.37 -4.58
C VAL A 786 -14.96 -1.89 -4.21
N GLN A 787 -14.23 -1.46 -3.19
CA GLN A 787 -14.18 -0.05 -2.81
C GLN A 787 -13.66 0.82 -3.97
N ALA A 788 -14.36 1.91 -4.27
CA ALA A 788 -14.03 2.83 -5.36
C ALA A 788 -12.61 3.41 -5.26
N GLY A 789 -12.05 3.81 -6.40
CA GLY A 789 -10.67 4.31 -6.52
C GLY A 789 -9.63 3.21 -6.74
N ASN A 790 -8.43 3.38 -6.16
CA ASN A 790 -7.26 2.51 -6.38
C ASN A 790 -7.53 0.99 -6.26
N PRO A 791 -8.40 0.49 -5.35
CA PRO A 791 -8.70 -0.94 -5.28
C PRO A 791 -9.36 -1.50 -6.55
N VAL A 792 -10.18 -0.71 -7.25
CA VAL A 792 -10.75 -1.09 -8.56
C VAL A 792 -9.64 -1.19 -9.60
N ASP A 793 -8.78 -0.19 -9.71
CA ASP A 793 -7.66 -0.17 -10.66
C ASP A 793 -6.69 -1.34 -10.44
N ALA A 794 -6.38 -1.66 -9.17
CA ALA A 794 -5.58 -2.82 -8.82
C ALA A 794 -6.25 -4.15 -9.23
N SER A 795 -7.57 -4.24 -9.09
CA SER A 795 -8.34 -5.43 -9.48
C SER A 795 -8.37 -5.59 -11.00
N ILE A 796 -8.64 -4.51 -11.74
CA ILE A 796 -8.59 -4.48 -13.21
C ILE A 796 -7.19 -4.88 -13.70
N LYS A 797 -6.11 -4.32 -13.13
CA LYS A 797 -4.74 -4.65 -13.51
C LYS A 797 -4.42 -6.14 -13.31
N LYS A 798 -4.93 -6.77 -12.25
CA LYS A 798 -4.72 -8.20 -11.96
C LYS A 798 -5.55 -9.10 -12.87
N LEU A 799 -6.83 -8.82 -13.02
CA LEU A 799 -7.77 -9.64 -13.80
C LEU A 799 -7.49 -9.56 -15.30
N SER A 800 -7.25 -8.35 -15.82
CA SER A 800 -6.98 -8.13 -17.25
C SER A 800 -5.69 -8.76 -17.79
N LYS A 801 -4.85 -9.39 -16.94
CA LYS A 801 -3.71 -10.20 -17.39
C LYS A 801 -4.14 -11.56 -17.95
N PHE A 802 -5.32 -12.03 -17.56
CA PHE A 802 -5.83 -13.37 -17.90
C PHE A 802 -7.06 -13.32 -18.82
N MET A 803 -7.48 -12.13 -19.21
CA MET A 803 -8.65 -11.89 -20.06
C MET A 803 -8.21 -11.69 -21.52
N ASP A 804 -9.08 -12.11 -22.43
CA ASP A 804 -8.86 -12.07 -23.87
C ASP A 804 -9.66 -10.91 -24.50
N LYS A 805 -9.36 -10.59 -25.77
CA LYS A 805 -10.12 -9.62 -26.55
C LYS A 805 -11.60 -10.02 -26.61
N GLY A 806 -12.49 -9.06 -26.35
CA GLY A 806 -13.94 -9.25 -26.30
C GLY A 806 -14.50 -9.56 -24.91
N ASP A 807 -13.64 -9.85 -23.92
CA ASP A 807 -14.09 -10.02 -22.53
C ASP A 807 -14.55 -8.68 -21.92
N ILE A 808 -15.37 -8.76 -20.87
CA ILE A 808 -16.12 -7.63 -20.32
C ILE A 808 -15.81 -7.48 -18.82
N ILE A 809 -15.44 -6.28 -18.42
CA ILE A 809 -15.37 -5.84 -17.03
C ILE A 809 -16.44 -4.76 -16.79
N VAL A 810 -17.28 -4.96 -15.78
CA VAL A 810 -18.26 -4.00 -15.31
C VAL A 810 -17.87 -3.53 -13.92
N ASP A 811 -17.67 -2.25 -13.73
CA ASP A 811 -17.54 -1.65 -12.40
C ASP A 811 -18.94 -1.36 -11.84
N GLY A 812 -19.37 -2.17 -10.87
CA GLY A 812 -20.66 -2.05 -10.18
C GLY A 812 -20.61 -1.10 -8.98
N GLY A 813 -19.45 -0.50 -8.68
CA GLY A 813 -19.25 0.39 -7.55
C GLY A 813 -19.86 1.77 -7.73
N ASN A 814 -19.95 2.51 -6.61
CA ASN A 814 -20.21 3.95 -6.63
C ASN A 814 -18.92 4.69 -7.02
N GLU A 815 -18.68 4.81 -8.32
CA GLU A 815 -17.45 5.38 -8.86
C GLU A 815 -17.68 6.77 -9.48
N TRP A 816 -16.65 7.61 -9.41
CA TRP A 816 -16.60 8.90 -10.09
C TRP A 816 -16.44 8.69 -11.61
N TYR A 817 -17.39 9.17 -12.42
CA TYR A 817 -17.49 8.79 -13.83
C TYR A 817 -16.22 8.99 -14.70
N PRO A 818 -15.34 10.00 -14.48
CA PRO A 818 -14.09 10.14 -15.23
C PRO A 818 -13.12 8.97 -14.98
N ASN A 819 -13.17 8.33 -13.81
CA ASN A 819 -12.39 7.11 -13.58
C ASN A 819 -12.86 5.97 -14.50
N SER A 820 -14.17 5.84 -14.73
CA SER A 820 -14.72 4.86 -15.65
C SER A 820 -14.32 5.12 -17.10
N VAL A 821 -14.30 6.39 -17.52
CA VAL A 821 -13.80 6.81 -18.84
C VAL A 821 -12.31 6.44 -19.00
N ARG A 822 -11.46 6.86 -18.06
CA ARG A 822 -10.02 6.55 -18.04
C ARG A 822 -9.76 5.04 -18.07
N ARG A 823 -10.52 4.25 -17.31
CA ARG A 823 -10.38 2.79 -17.26
C ARG A 823 -10.75 2.13 -18.59
N ALA A 824 -11.81 2.60 -19.24
CA ALA A 824 -12.18 2.13 -20.57
C ALA A 824 -11.09 2.43 -21.61
N GLU A 825 -10.54 3.64 -21.60
CA GLU A 825 -9.42 4.03 -22.48
C GLU A 825 -8.19 3.14 -22.26
N GLY A 826 -7.83 2.89 -20.99
CA GLY A 826 -6.69 2.04 -20.63
C GLY A 826 -6.83 0.58 -21.09
N LEU A 827 -8.07 0.06 -21.16
CA LEU A 827 -8.36 -1.31 -21.57
C LEU A 827 -8.55 -1.46 -23.09
N LEU A 828 -8.71 -0.36 -23.82
CA LEU A 828 -8.91 -0.36 -25.28
C LEU A 828 -7.77 -1.07 -26.02
N SER A 829 -6.52 -0.83 -25.58
CA SER A 829 -5.32 -1.47 -26.15
C SER A 829 -5.30 -3.00 -26.02
N LYS A 830 -6.02 -3.56 -25.04
CA LYS A 830 -6.17 -5.00 -24.82
C LYS A 830 -7.40 -5.59 -25.50
N GLY A 831 -8.26 -4.74 -26.09
CA GLY A 831 -9.54 -5.15 -26.66
C GLY A 831 -10.53 -5.69 -25.63
N ILE A 832 -10.39 -5.32 -24.35
CA ILE A 832 -11.31 -5.69 -23.27
C ILE A 832 -12.37 -4.58 -23.16
N HIS A 833 -13.64 -4.95 -23.14
CA HIS A 833 -14.73 -4.01 -22.92
C HIS A 833 -14.83 -3.63 -21.45
N PHE A 834 -15.03 -2.34 -21.20
CA PHE A 834 -15.25 -1.80 -19.86
C PHE A 834 -16.57 -1.03 -19.83
N ALA A 835 -17.36 -1.24 -18.77
CA ALA A 835 -18.58 -0.49 -18.52
C ALA A 835 -18.65 -0.06 -17.05
N GLY A 836 -19.25 1.11 -16.83
CA GLY A 836 -19.66 1.56 -15.51
C GLY A 836 -21.14 1.25 -15.31
N MET A 837 -21.49 0.60 -14.21
CA MET A 837 -22.88 0.26 -13.91
C MET A 837 -23.24 0.70 -12.50
N GLY A 838 -24.12 1.68 -12.39
CA GLY A 838 -24.65 2.07 -11.09
C GLY A 838 -25.60 1.00 -10.52
N ILE A 839 -25.33 0.52 -9.32
CA ILE A 839 -26.22 -0.43 -8.60
C ILE A 839 -26.87 0.26 -7.40
N SER A 840 -28.19 0.31 -7.34
CA SER A 840 -28.94 0.92 -6.22
C SER A 840 -29.95 -0.05 -5.62
N GLY A 841 -30.11 0.00 -4.29
CA GLY A 841 -31.09 -0.82 -3.56
C GLY A 841 -30.66 -1.30 -2.17
N GLY A 842 -29.43 -0.98 -1.76
CA GLY A 842 -28.91 -1.43 -0.47
C GLY A 842 -28.73 -2.95 -0.42
N GLU A 843 -28.59 -3.49 0.79
CA GLU A 843 -28.28 -4.90 1.00
C GLU A 843 -29.43 -5.81 0.55
N GLU A 844 -30.67 -5.45 0.91
CA GLU A 844 -31.89 -6.16 0.52
C GLU A 844 -32.14 -6.05 -1.00
N GLY A 845 -32.07 -4.84 -1.56
CA GLY A 845 -32.24 -4.66 -2.99
C GLY A 845 -31.20 -5.41 -3.82
N ALA A 846 -29.94 -5.50 -3.36
CA ALA A 846 -28.94 -6.33 -4.04
C ALA A 846 -29.33 -7.82 -4.09
N ARG A 847 -30.04 -8.33 -3.08
CA ARG A 847 -30.47 -9.74 -2.97
C ARG A 847 -31.74 -10.04 -3.76
N GLU A 848 -32.71 -9.14 -3.72
CA GLU A 848 -34.07 -9.36 -4.24
C GLU A 848 -34.32 -8.71 -5.61
N GLY A 849 -33.53 -7.71 -5.97
CA GLY A 849 -33.68 -7.00 -7.25
C GLY A 849 -33.25 -5.54 -7.14
N PRO A 850 -32.03 -5.18 -7.57
CA PRO A 850 -31.59 -3.79 -7.55
C PRO A 850 -32.03 -3.04 -8.81
N SER A 851 -31.85 -1.72 -8.78
CA SER A 851 -31.81 -0.90 -9.98
C SER A 851 -30.38 -0.87 -10.56
N LEU A 852 -30.25 -1.10 -11.87
CA LEU A 852 -29.00 -1.29 -12.59
C LEU A 852 -28.91 -0.30 -13.78
N MET A 853 -28.00 0.66 -13.68
CA MET A 853 -27.86 1.80 -14.59
C MET A 853 -26.58 1.65 -15.42
N PHE A 854 -26.67 1.07 -16.63
CA PHE A 854 -25.50 0.67 -17.41
C PHE A 854 -25.01 1.77 -18.36
N GLY A 855 -23.71 2.07 -18.34
CA GLY A 855 -23.06 2.96 -19.31
C GLY A 855 -21.75 2.37 -19.85
N GLY A 856 -21.64 2.25 -21.17
CA GLY A 856 -20.49 1.62 -21.82
C GLY A 856 -20.78 1.13 -23.24
N PRO A 857 -19.99 0.21 -23.79
CA PRO A 857 -20.24 -0.35 -25.12
C PRO A 857 -21.57 -1.12 -25.20
N LYS A 858 -22.37 -0.87 -26.25
CA LYS A 858 -23.62 -1.61 -26.51
C LYS A 858 -23.44 -3.12 -26.67
N THR A 859 -22.27 -3.55 -27.16
CA THR A 859 -21.92 -4.97 -27.25
C THR A 859 -21.84 -5.62 -25.88
N ALA A 860 -21.20 -4.95 -24.91
CA ALA A 860 -21.12 -5.41 -23.53
C ALA A 860 -22.50 -5.40 -22.83
N PHE A 861 -23.34 -4.41 -23.12
CA PHE A 861 -24.73 -4.36 -22.65
C PHE A 861 -25.51 -5.60 -23.12
N SER A 862 -25.47 -5.90 -24.42
CA SER A 862 -26.19 -7.03 -25.03
C SER A 862 -25.76 -8.37 -24.44
N GLU A 863 -24.45 -8.54 -24.18
CA GLU A 863 -23.91 -9.75 -23.55
C GLU A 863 -24.39 -9.97 -22.11
N LEU A 864 -24.71 -8.90 -21.38
CA LEU A 864 -25.14 -8.95 -19.99
C LEU A 864 -26.65 -8.87 -19.82
N GLU A 865 -27.38 -8.56 -20.89
CA GLU A 865 -28.79 -8.21 -20.84
C GLU A 865 -29.66 -9.31 -20.23
N THR A 866 -29.50 -10.56 -20.68
CA THR A 866 -30.26 -11.69 -20.14
C THR A 866 -30.04 -11.88 -18.64
N ILE A 867 -28.79 -11.82 -18.19
CA ILE A 867 -28.44 -12.04 -16.79
C ILE A 867 -28.98 -10.89 -15.93
N LEU A 868 -28.64 -9.66 -16.29
CA LEU A 868 -28.94 -8.48 -15.47
C LEU A 868 -30.43 -8.12 -15.48
N THR A 869 -31.15 -8.40 -16.56
CA THR A 869 -32.61 -8.21 -16.62
C THR A 869 -33.33 -9.11 -15.61
N SER A 870 -32.95 -10.39 -15.53
CA SER A 870 -33.55 -11.33 -14.58
C SER A 870 -33.26 -10.96 -13.14
N CYS A 871 -32.07 -10.42 -12.85
CA CYS A 871 -31.64 -10.13 -11.49
C CYS A 871 -32.09 -8.75 -10.99
N ALA A 872 -32.52 -7.85 -11.88
CA ALA A 872 -32.99 -6.51 -11.53
C ALA A 872 -34.40 -6.53 -10.96
N ALA A 873 -34.76 -5.48 -10.23
CA ALA A 873 -36.13 -5.30 -9.74
C ALA A 873 -37.13 -5.30 -10.90
N GLN A 874 -38.24 -6.02 -10.79
CA GLN A 874 -39.30 -6.02 -11.79
C GLN A 874 -40.36 -5.00 -11.41
N SER A 875 -40.45 -3.91 -12.17
CA SER A 875 -41.52 -2.93 -12.00
C SER A 875 -42.64 -3.18 -13.01
N LYS A 876 -43.84 -2.62 -12.77
CA LYS A 876 -44.94 -2.68 -13.75
C LYS A 876 -44.65 -1.96 -15.09
N TRP A 877 -43.53 -1.24 -15.18
CA TRP A 877 -43.05 -0.59 -16.40
C TRP A 877 -41.80 -1.28 -16.97
N GLY A 878 -41.56 -2.54 -16.57
CA GLY A 878 -40.44 -3.35 -17.01
C GLY A 878 -39.30 -3.47 -15.98
N PRO A 879 -38.25 -4.20 -16.33
CA PRO A 879 -37.10 -4.47 -15.46
C PRO A 879 -36.32 -3.18 -15.17
N CYS A 880 -35.90 -2.98 -13.92
CA CYS A 880 -35.08 -1.84 -13.51
C CYS A 880 -33.60 -2.01 -13.90
N PHE A 881 -33.36 -2.52 -15.11
CA PHE A 881 -32.08 -2.56 -15.80
C PHE A 881 -32.24 -1.89 -17.17
N GLY A 882 -31.25 -1.09 -17.58
CA GLY A 882 -31.32 -0.37 -18.84
C GLY A 882 -30.02 0.33 -19.24
N TYR A 883 -29.95 0.71 -20.50
CA TYR A 883 -28.81 1.37 -21.11
C TYR A 883 -28.95 2.89 -20.98
N CYS A 884 -28.10 3.51 -20.16
CA CYS A 884 -28.10 4.96 -19.95
C CYS A 884 -27.40 5.71 -21.09
N GLY A 885 -26.36 5.13 -21.71
CA GLY A 885 -25.56 5.81 -22.72
C GLY A 885 -24.14 5.26 -22.84
N PRO A 886 -23.23 6.01 -23.50
CA PRO A 886 -21.81 5.67 -23.61
C PRO A 886 -21.08 5.58 -22.25
N ILE A 887 -19.78 5.24 -22.27
CA ILE A 887 -18.97 5.11 -21.07
C ILE A 887 -19.06 6.37 -20.18
N GLY A 888 -19.23 6.16 -18.87
CA GLY A 888 -19.39 7.22 -17.86
C GLY A 888 -20.85 7.55 -17.53
N SER A 889 -21.78 7.43 -18.48
CA SER A 889 -23.20 7.81 -18.29
C SER A 889 -23.89 7.04 -17.14
N GLY A 890 -23.69 5.72 -17.04
CA GLY A 890 -24.31 4.89 -16.00
C GLY A 890 -23.88 5.28 -14.57
N ASN A 891 -22.60 5.56 -14.35
CA ASN A 891 -22.12 6.08 -13.07
C ASN A 891 -22.64 7.50 -12.81
N TYR A 892 -22.78 8.32 -13.85
CA TYR A 892 -23.32 9.68 -13.75
C TYR A 892 -24.78 9.69 -13.29
N VAL A 893 -25.64 8.91 -13.94
CA VAL A 893 -27.05 8.76 -13.55
C VAL A 893 -27.15 8.25 -12.11
N LYS A 894 -26.29 7.31 -11.70
CA LYS A 894 -26.26 6.82 -10.32
C LYS A 894 -25.79 7.86 -9.30
N MET A 895 -24.80 8.67 -9.66
CA MET A 895 -24.33 9.78 -8.82
C MET A 895 -25.47 10.77 -8.59
N VAL A 896 -26.17 11.19 -9.65
CA VAL A 896 -27.32 12.09 -9.52
C VAL A 896 -28.46 11.46 -8.72
N HIS A 897 -28.76 10.17 -8.92
CA HIS A 897 -29.70 9.42 -8.08
C HIS A 897 -29.34 9.57 -6.59
N ASN A 898 -28.07 9.43 -6.20
CA ASN A 898 -27.66 9.61 -4.80
C ASN A 898 -27.74 11.07 -4.33
N GLY A 899 -27.57 12.06 -5.21
CA GLY A 899 -27.84 13.45 -4.88
C GLY A 899 -29.32 13.70 -4.57
N ILE A 900 -30.22 13.16 -5.39
CA ILE A 900 -31.68 13.21 -5.14
C ILE A 900 -32.03 12.48 -3.85
N GLU A 901 -31.42 11.31 -3.59
CA GLU A 901 -31.57 10.56 -2.33
C GLU A 901 -31.20 11.41 -1.11
N TYR A 902 -30.09 12.16 -1.18
CA TYR A 902 -29.68 13.06 -0.11
C TYR A 902 -30.70 14.18 0.10
N GLY A 903 -31.20 14.78 -0.98
CA GLY A 903 -32.27 15.77 -0.94
C GLY A 903 -33.54 15.22 -0.28
N ASP A 904 -34.04 14.06 -0.73
CA ASP A 904 -35.23 13.42 -0.18
C ASP A 904 -35.08 13.11 1.32
N MET A 905 -33.94 12.54 1.74
CA MET A 905 -33.67 12.27 3.16
C MET A 905 -33.67 13.54 4.00
N GLN A 906 -33.03 14.62 3.51
CA GLN A 906 -32.97 15.88 4.25
C GLN A 906 -34.34 16.56 4.33
N LEU A 907 -35.12 16.56 3.25
CA LEU A 907 -36.48 17.09 3.25
C LEU A 907 -37.38 16.36 4.27
N ILE A 908 -37.27 15.03 4.35
CA ILE A 908 -37.99 14.22 5.34
C ILE A 908 -37.52 14.55 6.75
N ALA A 909 -36.21 14.69 6.96
CA ALA A 909 -35.63 15.05 8.25
C ALA A 909 -36.07 16.44 8.74
N GLU A 910 -36.12 17.43 7.85
CA GLU A 910 -36.60 18.78 8.16
C GLU A 910 -38.08 18.76 8.56
N VAL A 911 -38.92 17.97 7.87
CA VAL A 911 -40.34 17.81 8.24
C VAL A 911 -40.49 17.11 9.59
N TYR A 912 -39.70 16.07 9.86
CA TYR A 912 -39.63 15.41 11.16
C TYR A 912 -39.25 16.40 12.27
N ASP A 913 -38.26 17.26 12.04
CA ASP A 913 -37.79 18.25 13.02
C ASP A 913 -38.89 19.26 13.36
N VAL A 914 -39.63 19.74 12.37
CA VAL A 914 -40.80 20.61 12.57
C VAL A 914 -41.91 19.89 13.35
N MET A 915 -42.22 18.63 13.01
CA MET A 915 -43.21 17.86 13.75
C MET A 915 -42.82 17.64 15.22
N LYS A 916 -41.54 17.38 15.48
CA LYS A 916 -41.04 17.11 16.81
C LYS A 916 -40.96 18.35 17.69
N HIS A 917 -40.43 19.45 17.15
CA HIS A 917 -40.12 20.63 17.95
C HIS A 917 -41.20 21.72 17.88
N VAL A 918 -41.85 21.91 16.73
CA VAL A 918 -42.91 22.93 16.59
C VAL A 918 -44.28 22.36 16.96
N LEU A 919 -44.58 21.14 16.50
CA LEU A 919 -45.87 20.50 16.79
C LEU A 919 -45.85 19.64 18.07
N GLU A 920 -44.68 19.43 18.67
CA GLU A 920 -44.51 18.62 19.89
C GLU A 920 -45.15 17.22 19.79
N LEU A 921 -45.03 16.59 18.62
CA LEU A 921 -45.56 15.24 18.40
C LEU A 921 -44.60 14.18 18.94
N SER A 922 -45.17 13.12 19.51
CA SER A 922 -44.41 11.93 19.88
C SER A 922 -43.96 11.15 18.64
N ASN A 923 -42.90 10.34 18.77
CA ASN A 923 -42.44 9.48 17.66
C ASN A 923 -43.54 8.51 17.19
N ALA A 924 -44.41 8.04 18.09
CA ALA A 924 -45.53 7.16 17.75
C ALA A 924 -46.60 7.89 16.90
N GLU A 925 -46.89 9.16 17.19
CA GLU A 925 -47.79 9.99 16.37
C GLU A 925 -47.17 10.29 15.01
N MET A 926 -45.88 10.68 14.98
CA MET A 926 -45.16 10.94 13.73
C MET A 926 -45.09 9.67 12.85
N SER A 927 -44.83 8.50 13.44
CA SER A 927 -44.84 7.22 12.74
C SER A 927 -46.18 6.96 12.04
N LYS A 928 -47.30 7.18 12.73
CA LYS A 928 -48.65 7.04 12.14
C LYS A 928 -48.90 8.04 11.00
N ILE A 929 -48.41 9.27 11.14
CA ILE A 929 -48.55 10.30 10.10
C ILE A 929 -47.74 9.90 8.85
N PHE A 930 -46.47 9.53 8.99
CA PHE A 930 -45.66 9.07 7.86
C PHE A 930 -46.24 7.80 7.22
N ALA A 931 -46.78 6.87 8.03
CA ALA A 931 -47.48 5.68 7.51
C ALA A 931 -48.72 6.07 6.69
N SER A 932 -49.49 7.07 7.14
CA SER A 932 -50.63 7.60 6.39
C SER A 932 -50.20 8.29 5.10
N TRP A 933 -49.17 9.12 5.14
CA TRP A 933 -48.61 9.76 3.94
C TRP A 933 -48.09 8.75 2.92
N ASN A 934 -47.59 7.60 3.38
CA ASN A 934 -47.14 6.53 2.50
C ASN A 934 -48.27 5.84 1.74
N GLN A 935 -49.54 6.02 2.14
CA GLN A 935 -50.71 5.54 1.39
C GLN A 935 -51.18 6.55 0.32
N GLY A 936 -50.60 7.76 0.32
CA GLY A 936 -51.00 8.88 -0.52
C GLY A 936 -50.02 9.16 -1.66
N ARG A 937 -49.86 10.45 -1.98
CA ARG A 937 -48.97 10.91 -3.05
C ARG A 937 -47.48 10.87 -2.69
N LEU A 938 -47.16 10.76 -1.39
CA LEU A 938 -45.80 10.62 -0.88
C LEU A 938 -45.33 9.17 -0.78
N GLU A 939 -46.15 8.20 -1.21
CA GLU A 939 -45.80 6.77 -1.29
C GLU A 939 -44.39 6.59 -1.86
N SER A 940 -43.47 6.17 -0.99
CA SER A 940 -42.06 5.95 -1.32
C SER A 940 -41.36 5.15 -0.24
N TYR A 941 -40.31 4.45 -0.64
CA TYR A 941 -39.52 3.64 0.31
C TYR A 941 -38.95 4.46 1.47
N LEU A 942 -38.48 5.69 1.22
CA LEU A 942 -37.93 6.54 2.27
C LEU A 942 -38.99 6.96 3.30
N ILE A 943 -40.24 7.20 2.88
CA ILE A 943 -41.34 7.51 3.81
C ILE A 943 -41.75 6.26 4.61
N GLU A 944 -41.81 5.10 3.95
CA GLU A 944 -42.10 3.81 4.57
C GLU A 944 -41.11 3.47 5.71
N ILE A 945 -39.80 3.56 5.42
CA ILE A 945 -38.79 3.26 6.43
C ILE A 945 -38.75 4.33 7.52
N THR A 946 -39.05 5.60 7.22
CA THR A 946 -39.15 6.64 8.27
C THR A 946 -40.26 6.31 9.26
N ALA A 947 -41.43 5.88 8.80
CA ALA A 947 -42.51 5.43 9.68
C ALA A 947 -42.05 4.25 10.57
N SER A 948 -41.33 3.28 9.99
CA SER A 948 -40.82 2.11 10.70
C SER A 948 -39.72 2.45 11.72
N ILE A 949 -38.80 3.36 11.36
CA ILE A 949 -37.71 3.85 12.23
C ILE A 949 -38.30 4.56 13.46
N LEU A 950 -39.30 5.42 13.25
CA LEU A 950 -39.98 6.14 14.33
C LEU A 950 -40.81 5.23 15.25
N ALA A 951 -41.14 4.01 14.81
CA ALA A 951 -41.84 3.01 15.64
C ALA A 951 -40.89 2.06 16.39
N ARG A 952 -39.59 2.05 16.06
CA ARG A 952 -38.66 1.07 16.61
C ARG A 952 -38.26 1.42 18.05
N GLU A 953 -38.77 0.64 18.99
CA GLU A 953 -38.36 0.71 20.40
C GLU A 953 -36.89 0.36 20.59
N ASP A 954 -36.25 1.03 21.55
CA ASP A 954 -34.87 0.74 21.92
C ASP A 954 -34.78 -0.53 22.79
N ASP A 955 -34.04 -1.51 22.30
CA ASP A 955 -33.89 -2.83 22.94
C ASP A 955 -32.81 -2.84 24.03
N ILE A 956 -32.12 -1.73 24.23
CA ILE A 956 -31.10 -1.57 25.28
C ILE A 956 -31.68 -0.85 26.51
N THR A 957 -32.26 0.33 26.33
CA THR A 957 -32.81 1.13 27.44
C THR A 957 -34.23 0.76 27.78
N HIS A 958 -34.95 0.10 26.86
CA HIS A 958 -36.40 -0.19 26.95
C HIS A 958 -37.25 1.05 27.25
N LYS A 959 -36.75 2.24 26.91
CA LYS A 959 -37.39 3.52 27.14
C LYS A 959 -37.33 4.33 25.85
N GLY A 960 -38.47 4.68 25.27
CA GLY A 960 -38.51 5.46 24.02
C GLY A 960 -38.10 4.67 22.78
N GLN A 961 -37.80 5.37 21.69
CA GLN A 961 -37.46 4.78 20.40
C GLN A 961 -35.98 4.97 20.07
N VAL A 962 -35.40 4.02 19.32
CA VAL A 962 -33.97 3.99 18.96
C VAL A 962 -33.51 5.33 18.37
N VAL A 963 -34.34 5.97 17.55
CA VAL A 963 -34.03 7.22 16.86
C VAL A 963 -33.60 8.34 17.81
N ASP A 964 -34.10 8.38 19.05
CA ASP A 964 -33.76 9.39 20.04
C ASP A 964 -32.37 9.19 20.67
N TYR A 965 -31.83 7.99 20.56
CA TYR A 965 -30.51 7.61 21.08
C TYR A 965 -29.43 7.63 20.00
N ILE A 966 -29.80 7.81 18.73
CA ILE A 966 -28.85 7.92 17.62
C ILE A 966 -28.17 9.30 17.68
N LEU A 967 -26.83 9.30 17.69
CA LEU A 967 -26.05 10.53 17.58
C LEU A 967 -26.37 11.25 16.25
N ASP A 968 -26.73 12.53 16.33
CA ASP A 968 -27.07 13.42 15.21
C ASP A 968 -25.81 13.88 14.43
N LYS A 969 -25.00 12.90 14.01
CA LYS A 969 -23.77 13.07 13.24
C LYS A 969 -23.81 12.19 12.00
N THR A 970 -24.10 12.80 10.86
CA THR A 970 -24.30 12.06 9.61
C THR A 970 -22.99 11.86 8.85
N GLY A 971 -22.70 10.62 8.46
CA GLY A 971 -21.59 10.31 7.54
C GLY A 971 -21.90 10.64 6.08
N SER A 972 -20.86 10.79 5.25
CA SER A 972 -21.01 10.90 3.79
C SER A 972 -19.96 10.06 3.08
N LYS A 973 -20.38 9.27 2.09
CA LYS A 973 -19.50 8.42 1.26
C LYS A 973 -19.00 9.12 -0.01
N GLY A 974 -19.24 10.42 -0.16
CA GLY A 974 -18.71 11.27 -1.23
C GLY A 974 -19.62 11.47 -2.45
N THR A 975 -20.53 10.56 -2.77
CA THR A 975 -21.37 10.65 -3.99
C THR A 975 -22.28 11.89 -4.03
N GLY A 976 -22.90 12.27 -2.92
CA GLY A 976 -23.70 13.49 -2.86
C GLY A 976 -22.87 14.78 -3.07
N LYS A 977 -21.60 14.77 -2.66
CA LYS A 977 -20.66 15.87 -2.97
C LYS A 977 -20.37 15.94 -4.45
N TRP A 978 -20.16 14.79 -5.11
CA TRP A 978 -19.92 14.74 -6.55
C TRP A 978 -21.09 15.30 -7.36
N THR A 979 -22.34 15.03 -6.96
CA THR A 979 -23.51 15.64 -7.61
C THR A 979 -23.47 17.17 -7.53
N VAL A 980 -23.11 17.75 -6.38
CA VAL A 980 -23.00 19.20 -6.21
C VAL A 980 -21.84 19.78 -7.03
N GLN A 981 -20.71 19.08 -7.09
CA GLN A 981 -19.58 19.48 -7.93
C GLN A 981 -19.97 19.50 -9.41
N GLU A 982 -20.66 18.47 -9.87
CA GLU A 982 -21.13 18.40 -11.25
C GLU A 982 -22.24 19.41 -11.56
N ALA A 983 -23.13 19.68 -10.61
CA ALA A 983 -24.11 20.74 -10.75
C ALA A 983 -23.44 22.09 -11.02
N ALA A 984 -22.34 22.40 -10.30
CA ALA A 984 -21.56 23.61 -10.55
C ALA A 984 -20.84 23.56 -11.90
N GLU A 985 -20.26 22.41 -12.28
CA GLU A 985 -19.54 22.23 -13.55
C GLU A 985 -20.44 22.48 -14.76
N VAL A 986 -21.64 21.87 -14.78
CA VAL A 986 -22.61 22.01 -15.87
C VAL A 986 -23.55 23.21 -15.69
N SER A 987 -23.22 24.13 -14.78
CA SER A 987 -23.94 25.38 -14.52
C SER A 987 -25.44 25.20 -14.18
N VAL A 988 -25.78 24.16 -13.42
CA VAL A 988 -27.14 23.88 -12.93
C VAL A 988 -27.27 24.21 -11.44
N ALA A 989 -28.22 25.07 -11.10
CA ALA A 989 -28.57 25.37 -9.70
C ALA A 989 -29.32 24.19 -9.07
N ALA A 990 -28.76 23.61 -8.00
CA ALA A 990 -29.35 22.49 -7.26
C ALA A 990 -29.41 22.72 -5.73
N PRO A 991 -30.04 23.83 -5.26
CA PRO A 991 -29.98 24.24 -3.86
C PRO A 991 -30.58 23.23 -2.88
N THR A 992 -31.50 22.36 -3.32
CA THR A 992 -32.07 21.31 -2.45
C THR A 992 -30.99 20.28 -2.08
N ILE A 993 -30.22 19.83 -3.08
CA ILE A 993 -29.16 18.84 -2.90
C ILE A 993 -27.97 19.46 -2.16
N VAL A 994 -27.68 20.75 -2.42
CA VAL A 994 -26.67 21.52 -1.68
C VAL A 994 -27.06 21.66 -0.20
N GLY A 995 -28.30 22.06 0.09
CA GLY A 995 -28.81 22.17 1.46
C GLY A 995 -28.70 20.85 2.22
N ALA A 996 -29.00 19.72 1.56
CA ALA A 996 -28.81 18.39 2.13
C ALA A 996 -27.35 18.04 2.42
N LEU A 997 -26.41 18.52 1.61
CA LEU A 997 -24.99 18.31 1.83
C LEU A 997 -24.46 19.17 2.99
N ASP A 998 -24.85 20.45 3.02
CA ASP A 998 -24.46 21.39 4.08
C ASP A 998 -25.01 20.98 5.44
N ALA A 999 -26.27 20.50 5.50
CA ALA A 999 -26.86 19.96 6.71
C ALA A 999 -26.02 18.80 7.28
N ARG A 1000 -25.48 17.92 6.42
CA ARG A 1000 -24.58 16.84 6.85
C ARG A 1000 -23.26 17.38 7.38
N TYR A 1001 -22.66 18.37 6.71
CA TYR A 1001 -21.43 19.01 7.19
C TYR A 1001 -21.62 19.65 8.57
N LEU A 1002 -22.71 20.40 8.77
CA LEU A 1002 -23.04 21.01 10.06
C LEU A 1002 -23.34 19.95 11.13
N SER A 1003 -24.05 18.88 10.79
CA SER A 1003 -24.30 17.77 11.73
C SER A 1003 -22.99 17.17 12.27
N SER A 1004 -21.95 17.10 11.43
CA SER A 1004 -20.65 16.53 11.81
C SER A 1004 -19.89 17.33 12.87
N ARG A 1005 -20.20 18.63 13.00
CA ARG A 1005 -19.64 19.58 13.97
C ARG A 1005 -20.40 19.57 15.29
N LYS A 1006 -20.69 18.37 15.83
CA LYS A 1006 -21.55 18.22 17.02
C LYS A 1006 -21.06 19.03 18.23
N ASP A 1007 -19.78 18.93 18.56
CA ASP A 1007 -19.23 19.61 19.75
C ASP A 1007 -19.28 21.14 19.60
N GLU A 1008 -18.96 21.65 18.41
CA GLU A 1008 -19.07 23.07 18.09
C GLU A 1008 -20.53 23.55 18.20
N ARG A 1009 -21.50 22.76 17.70
CA ARG A 1009 -22.93 23.09 17.83
C ARG A 1009 -23.40 23.11 19.29
N VAL A 1010 -22.95 22.15 20.11
CA VAL A 1010 -23.26 22.11 21.55
C VAL A 1010 -22.64 23.29 22.30
N ALA A 1011 -21.46 23.74 21.91
CA ALA A 1011 -20.85 24.95 22.47
C ALA A 1011 -21.63 26.20 22.02
N ALA A 1012 -21.95 26.30 20.73
CA ALA A 1012 -22.69 27.42 20.15
C ALA A 1012 -24.09 27.56 20.77
N SER A 1013 -24.80 26.46 21.05
CA SER A 1013 -26.14 26.50 21.64
C SER A 1013 -26.20 27.06 23.07
N LYS A 1014 -25.05 27.25 23.73
CA LYS A 1014 -24.96 27.88 25.06
C LYS A 1014 -24.69 29.40 24.98
N ILE A 1015 -24.36 29.89 23.80
CA ILE A 1015 -23.92 31.28 23.57
C ILE A 1015 -24.89 32.00 22.63
N LEU A 1016 -25.38 31.31 21.60
CA LEU A 1016 -26.29 31.85 20.60
C LEU A 1016 -27.74 31.55 21.01
N GLU A 1017 -28.55 32.60 21.11
CA GLU A 1017 -29.98 32.50 21.41
C GLU A 1017 -30.80 32.40 20.12
N GLY A 1018 -31.89 31.62 20.18
CA GLY A 1018 -32.88 31.50 19.11
C GLY A 1018 -34.23 32.09 19.51
N PRO A 1019 -35.13 32.36 18.56
CA PRO A 1019 -36.48 32.81 18.88
C PRO A 1019 -37.27 31.72 19.62
N PRO A 1020 -38.28 32.09 20.42
CA PRO A 1020 -39.16 31.11 21.04
C PRO A 1020 -39.96 30.35 19.97
N ILE A 1021 -40.11 29.03 20.17
CA ILE A 1021 -40.95 28.20 19.31
C ILE A 1021 -42.40 28.69 19.43
N THR A 1022 -42.99 29.10 18.31
CA THR A 1022 -44.35 29.66 18.29
C THR A 1022 -45.24 28.85 17.36
N LEU A 1023 -46.26 28.19 17.93
CA LEU A 1023 -47.28 27.49 17.15
C LEU A 1023 -48.35 28.48 16.69
N ASN A 1024 -48.36 28.80 15.39
CA ASN A 1024 -49.39 29.61 14.76
C ASN A 1024 -50.34 28.73 13.94
N GLY A 1025 -51.58 28.55 14.42
CA GLY A 1025 -52.60 27.72 13.76
C GLY A 1025 -52.83 26.36 14.44
N SER A 1026 -53.70 25.52 13.85
CA SER A 1026 -53.98 24.19 14.40
C SER A 1026 -52.90 23.18 13.99
N LYS A 1027 -52.54 22.24 14.88
CA LYS A 1027 -51.60 21.14 14.56
C LYS A 1027 -52.03 20.36 13.32
N ALA A 1028 -53.33 20.11 13.16
CA ALA A 1028 -53.89 19.42 12.01
C ALA A 1028 -53.64 20.16 10.68
N ASN A 1029 -53.82 21.48 10.65
CA ASN A 1029 -53.57 22.28 9.45
C ASN A 1029 -52.07 22.29 9.10
N LEU A 1030 -51.19 22.43 10.11
CA LEU A 1030 -49.75 22.41 9.89
C LEU A 1030 -49.23 21.05 9.42
N ILE A 1031 -49.83 19.93 9.87
CA ILE A 1031 -49.50 18.60 9.32
C ILE A 1031 -49.85 18.53 7.83
N GLN A 1032 -51.02 19.02 7.42
CA GLN A 1032 -51.38 19.07 6.00
C GLN A 1032 -50.46 19.99 5.20
N ASP A 1033 -50.07 21.13 5.77
CA ASP A 1033 -49.16 22.06 5.14
C ASP A 1033 -47.76 21.45 4.98
N LEU A 1034 -47.28 20.69 5.97
CA LEU A 1034 -46.02 19.94 5.90
C LEU A 1034 -46.02 18.87 4.80
N GLU A 1035 -47.12 18.11 4.65
CA GLU A 1035 -47.26 17.13 3.56
C GLU A 1035 -47.12 17.81 2.18
N LYS A 1036 -47.76 18.97 2.03
CA LYS A 1036 -47.73 19.76 0.80
C LYS A 1036 -46.36 20.37 0.53
N ALA A 1037 -45.73 20.94 1.56
CA ALA A 1037 -44.38 21.49 1.49
C ALA A 1037 -43.36 20.41 1.09
N LEU A 1038 -43.41 19.25 1.75
CA LEU A 1038 -42.53 18.12 1.46
C LEU A 1038 -42.66 17.67 0.01
N TYR A 1039 -43.88 17.45 -0.46
CA TYR A 1039 -44.12 17.02 -1.83
C TYR A 1039 -43.64 18.02 -2.88
N ALA A 1040 -43.93 19.31 -2.69
CA ALA A 1040 -43.48 20.37 -3.60
C ALA A 1040 -41.95 20.46 -3.66
N ALA A 1041 -41.29 20.41 -2.49
CA ALA A 1041 -39.83 20.42 -2.43
C ALA A 1041 -39.20 19.17 -3.05
N LYS A 1042 -39.82 17.98 -2.89
CA LYS A 1042 -39.39 16.78 -3.60
C LYS A 1042 -39.41 17.00 -5.11
N ILE A 1043 -40.51 17.51 -5.68
CA ILE A 1043 -40.59 17.83 -7.11
C ILE A 1043 -39.42 18.74 -7.56
N CYS A 1044 -39.11 19.78 -6.79
CA CYS A 1044 -37.97 20.66 -7.09
C CYS A 1044 -36.63 19.91 -7.05
N SER A 1045 -36.43 19.03 -6.07
CA SER A 1045 -35.23 18.17 -5.98
C SER A 1045 -35.04 17.31 -7.24
N TYR A 1046 -36.12 16.67 -7.71
CA TYR A 1046 -36.10 15.88 -8.94
C TYR A 1046 -35.87 16.75 -10.19
N ALA A 1047 -36.51 17.92 -10.27
CA ALA A 1047 -36.32 18.87 -11.37
C ALA A 1047 -34.84 19.28 -11.49
N GLN A 1048 -34.22 19.64 -10.36
CA GLN A 1048 -32.80 20.00 -10.29
C GLN A 1048 -31.89 18.84 -10.71
N GLY A 1049 -32.11 17.63 -10.15
CA GLY A 1049 -31.32 16.45 -10.49
C GLY A 1049 -31.41 16.08 -11.97
N LEU A 1050 -32.61 16.06 -12.54
CA LEU A 1050 -32.80 15.74 -13.95
C LEU A 1050 -32.21 16.81 -14.88
N SER A 1051 -32.23 18.09 -14.49
CA SER A 1051 -31.51 19.14 -15.21
C SER A 1051 -30.00 18.92 -15.22
N ILE A 1052 -29.39 18.43 -14.13
CA ILE A 1052 -27.96 18.07 -14.10
C ILE A 1052 -27.67 16.98 -15.13
N ILE A 1053 -28.48 15.91 -15.18
CA ILE A 1053 -28.32 14.83 -16.16
C ILE A 1053 -28.48 15.36 -17.59
N LYS A 1054 -29.49 16.20 -17.83
CA LYS A 1054 -29.76 16.78 -19.15
C LYS A 1054 -28.58 17.60 -19.65
N MET A 1055 -28.13 18.57 -18.85
CA MET A 1055 -27.03 19.45 -19.24
C MET A 1055 -25.74 18.67 -19.49
N ALA A 1056 -25.41 17.71 -18.62
CA ALA A 1056 -24.26 16.85 -18.82
C ALA A 1056 -24.39 15.97 -20.08
N SER A 1057 -25.60 15.46 -20.36
CA SER A 1057 -25.88 14.67 -21.56
C SER A 1057 -25.70 15.50 -22.84
N ASP A 1058 -26.16 16.75 -22.84
CA ASP A 1058 -26.08 17.66 -23.97
C ASP A 1058 -24.61 18.10 -24.21
N GLU A 1059 -23.85 18.45 -23.17
CA GLU A 1059 -22.43 18.80 -23.26
C GLU A 1059 -21.53 17.66 -23.74
N LYS A 1060 -21.83 16.42 -23.29
CA LYS A 1060 -20.97 15.24 -23.50
C LYS A 1060 -21.47 14.33 -24.63
N ASP A 1061 -22.52 14.75 -25.34
CA ASP A 1061 -23.23 13.99 -26.38
C ASP A 1061 -23.57 12.54 -25.97
N TRP A 1062 -23.99 12.35 -24.71
CA TRP A 1062 -24.32 11.03 -24.19
C TRP A 1062 -25.70 10.53 -24.62
N LYS A 1063 -26.60 11.45 -25.00
CA LYS A 1063 -27.97 11.15 -25.43
C LYS A 1063 -28.75 10.33 -24.38
N ILE A 1064 -28.59 10.69 -23.11
CA ILE A 1064 -29.26 10.02 -22.00
C ILE A 1064 -30.76 10.30 -22.08
N SER A 1065 -31.57 9.25 -22.09
CA SER A 1065 -33.02 9.38 -21.94
C SER A 1065 -33.38 9.61 -20.47
N LEU A 1066 -33.97 10.76 -20.17
CA LEU A 1066 -34.46 11.07 -18.83
C LEU A 1066 -35.64 10.18 -18.45
N ALA A 1067 -36.55 9.90 -19.38
CA ALA A 1067 -37.65 8.97 -19.17
C ALA A 1067 -37.14 7.56 -18.80
N GLU A 1068 -36.11 7.10 -19.48
CA GLU A 1068 -35.48 5.80 -19.18
C GLU A 1068 -34.78 5.82 -17.83
N SER A 1069 -34.00 6.87 -17.53
CA SER A 1069 -33.34 7.03 -16.22
C SER A 1069 -34.34 6.98 -15.07
N VAL A 1070 -35.48 7.67 -15.22
CA VAL A 1070 -36.57 7.66 -14.24
C VAL A 1070 -37.24 6.29 -14.15
N ARG A 1071 -37.43 5.59 -15.28
CA ARG A 1071 -37.95 4.20 -15.30
C ARG A 1071 -37.10 3.26 -14.45
N LEU A 1072 -35.77 3.38 -14.54
CA LEU A 1072 -34.83 2.59 -13.74
C LEU A 1072 -34.95 2.87 -12.24
N TRP A 1073 -35.45 4.05 -11.84
CA TRP A 1073 -35.62 4.42 -10.43
C TRP A 1073 -36.96 3.98 -9.83
N LYS A 1074 -37.87 3.38 -10.61
CA LYS A 1074 -39.22 3.05 -10.14
C LYS A 1074 -39.29 1.80 -9.26
N GLY A 1075 -38.21 1.02 -9.20
CA GLY A 1075 -38.10 -0.19 -8.42
C GLY A 1075 -36.64 -0.48 -8.07
N GLY A 1076 -36.43 -1.27 -7.02
CA GLY A 1076 -35.10 -1.68 -6.55
C GLY A 1076 -34.27 -0.60 -5.88
N CYS A 1077 -34.27 0.64 -6.37
CA CYS A 1077 -33.44 1.72 -5.81
C CYS A 1077 -34.02 2.35 -4.53
N ILE A 1078 -33.22 3.20 -3.87
CA ILE A 1078 -33.62 3.87 -2.61
C ILE A 1078 -34.71 4.92 -2.83
N ILE A 1079 -34.63 5.70 -3.91
CA ILE A 1079 -35.56 6.80 -4.17
C ILE A 1079 -36.89 6.36 -4.83
N ARG A 1080 -37.16 5.05 -4.87
CA ARG A 1080 -38.37 4.51 -5.52
C ARG A 1080 -39.63 5.09 -4.87
N ALA A 1081 -40.50 5.66 -5.71
CA ALA A 1081 -41.65 6.43 -5.27
C ALA A 1081 -42.75 6.46 -6.34
N ARG A 1082 -43.99 6.67 -5.90
CA ARG A 1082 -45.14 6.89 -6.79
C ARG A 1082 -44.96 8.13 -7.68
N LEU A 1083 -44.32 9.18 -7.17
CA LEU A 1083 -44.02 10.43 -7.90
C LEU A 1083 -43.26 10.18 -9.22
N LEU A 1084 -42.37 9.17 -9.26
CA LEU A 1084 -41.59 8.84 -10.46
C LEU A 1084 -42.48 8.44 -11.65
N ASN A 1085 -43.74 8.06 -11.41
CA ASN A 1085 -44.70 7.74 -12.46
C ASN A 1085 -45.02 8.97 -13.30
N GLN A 1086 -45.30 10.08 -12.64
CA GLN A 1086 -45.63 11.35 -13.28
C GLN A 1086 -44.39 11.93 -13.95
N ILE A 1087 -43.24 11.87 -13.28
CA ILE A 1087 -41.97 12.34 -13.84
C ILE A 1087 -41.62 11.57 -15.12
N GLN A 1088 -41.74 10.24 -15.11
CA GLN A 1088 -41.49 9.43 -16.31
C GLN A 1088 -42.47 9.80 -17.43
N ALA A 1089 -43.75 9.95 -17.11
CA ALA A 1089 -44.78 10.29 -18.09
C ALA A 1089 -44.49 11.65 -18.75
N ALA A 1090 -44.09 12.66 -17.98
CA ALA A 1090 -43.72 13.99 -18.48
C ALA A 1090 -42.61 13.90 -19.55
N PHE A 1091 -41.50 13.20 -19.25
CA PHE A 1091 -40.40 13.04 -20.20
C PHE A 1091 -40.68 12.02 -21.31
N THR A 1092 -41.69 11.16 -21.16
CA THR A 1092 -42.13 10.27 -22.25
C THR A 1092 -42.98 11.05 -23.26
N MET A 1093 -43.87 11.93 -22.78
CA MET A 1093 -44.69 12.78 -23.62
C MET A 1093 -43.87 13.86 -24.32
N ASN A 1094 -42.90 14.45 -23.60
CA ASN A 1094 -42.00 15.45 -24.15
C ASN A 1094 -40.54 15.15 -23.75
N PRO A 1095 -39.80 14.39 -24.59
CA PRO A 1095 -38.39 14.10 -24.35
C PRO A 1095 -37.50 15.35 -24.28
N ASP A 1096 -37.89 16.42 -24.95
CA ASP A 1096 -37.15 17.70 -25.01
C ASP A 1096 -37.59 18.69 -23.92
N LEU A 1097 -38.38 18.24 -22.94
CA LEU A 1097 -38.83 19.07 -21.82
C LEU A 1097 -37.62 19.69 -21.11
N ALA A 1098 -37.53 21.03 -21.13
CA ALA A 1098 -36.38 21.75 -20.59
C ALA A 1098 -36.22 21.56 -19.08
N ASN A 1099 -37.35 21.48 -18.35
CA ASN A 1099 -37.37 21.25 -16.91
C ASN A 1099 -38.70 20.60 -16.51
N LEU A 1100 -38.64 19.71 -15.52
CA LEU A 1100 -39.81 19.00 -15.00
C LEU A 1100 -40.93 19.94 -14.54
N LEU A 1101 -40.60 21.12 -14.00
CA LEU A 1101 -41.59 22.09 -13.51
C LEU A 1101 -42.46 22.70 -14.63
N LEU A 1102 -42.07 22.53 -15.90
CA LEU A 1102 -42.81 23.03 -17.05
C LEU A 1102 -43.84 22.02 -17.58
N ASP A 1103 -43.83 20.78 -17.08
CA ASP A 1103 -44.90 19.83 -17.41
C ASP A 1103 -46.24 20.31 -16.81
N PRO A 1104 -47.33 20.39 -17.60
CA PRO A 1104 -48.60 20.90 -17.11
C PRO A 1104 -49.18 20.15 -15.90
N SER A 1105 -48.97 18.84 -15.81
CA SER A 1105 -49.49 18.03 -14.70
C SER A 1105 -48.71 18.30 -13.42
N ILE A 1106 -47.38 18.40 -13.50
CA ILE A 1106 -46.51 18.75 -12.38
C ILE A 1106 -46.74 20.19 -11.92
N ALA A 1107 -46.86 21.13 -12.87
CA ALA A 1107 -47.13 22.53 -12.57
C ALA A 1107 -48.46 22.71 -11.82
N LEU A 1108 -49.51 21.97 -12.19
CA LEU A 1108 -50.79 21.98 -11.48
C LEU A 1108 -50.63 21.53 -10.02
N GLU A 1109 -49.91 20.45 -9.79
CA GLU A 1109 -49.72 19.91 -8.45
C GLU A 1109 -48.86 20.82 -7.57
N ILE A 1110 -47.75 21.36 -8.08
CA ILE A 1110 -46.91 22.25 -7.29
C ILE A 1110 -47.63 23.56 -6.96
N ASN A 1111 -48.40 24.12 -7.90
CA ASN A 1111 -49.18 25.33 -7.70
C ASN A 1111 -50.21 25.16 -6.56
N SER A 1112 -50.80 23.97 -6.43
CA SER A 1112 -51.72 23.65 -5.32
C SER A 1112 -51.05 23.59 -3.94
N CYS A 1113 -49.71 23.56 -3.89
CA CYS A 1113 -48.93 23.41 -2.66
C CYS A 1113 -48.28 24.71 -2.17
N ILE A 1114 -48.20 25.76 -3.01
CA ILE A 1114 -47.38 26.96 -2.75
C ILE A 1114 -47.74 27.64 -1.43
N THR A 1115 -49.03 27.87 -1.17
CA THR A 1115 -49.48 28.56 0.04
C THR A 1115 -49.05 27.80 1.29
N SER A 1116 -49.35 26.50 1.34
CA SER A 1116 -48.95 25.59 2.41
C SER A 1116 -47.43 25.56 2.60
N TRP A 1117 -46.69 25.49 1.49
CA TRP A 1117 -45.23 25.47 1.53
C TRP A 1117 -44.66 26.75 2.13
N ARG A 1118 -45.16 27.93 1.72
CA ARG A 1118 -44.76 29.22 2.29
C ARG A 1118 -45.10 29.33 3.77
N ASN A 1119 -46.27 28.86 4.19
CA ASN A 1119 -46.67 28.84 5.59
C ASN A 1119 -45.66 28.06 6.45
N ILE A 1120 -45.19 26.91 5.96
CA ILE A 1120 -44.16 26.13 6.65
C ILE A 1120 -42.84 26.89 6.75
N ILE A 1121 -42.36 27.51 5.65
CA ILE A 1121 -41.12 28.29 5.69
C ILE A 1121 -41.21 29.46 6.67
N ILE A 1122 -42.33 30.18 6.69
CA ILE A 1122 -42.58 31.27 7.65
C ILE A 1122 -42.57 30.72 9.09
N THR A 1123 -43.23 29.60 9.32
CA THR A 1123 -43.30 28.95 10.65
C THR A 1123 -41.90 28.55 11.12
N CYS A 1124 -41.09 27.96 10.24
CA CYS A 1124 -39.72 27.55 10.56
C CYS A 1124 -38.84 28.75 10.87
N ALA A 1125 -38.90 29.80 10.05
CA ALA A 1125 -38.12 31.02 10.25
C ALA A 1125 -38.48 31.72 11.58
N ASN A 1126 -39.78 31.84 11.89
CA ASN A 1126 -40.24 32.44 13.15
C ASN A 1126 -39.88 31.60 14.37
N SER A 1127 -39.80 30.28 14.23
CA SER A 1127 -39.50 29.34 15.32
C SER A 1127 -38.01 28.96 15.40
N GLY A 1128 -37.16 29.52 14.55
CA GLY A 1128 -35.71 29.21 14.54
C GLY A 1128 -35.36 27.78 14.09
N ILE A 1129 -36.23 27.11 13.32
CA ILE A 1129 -35.99 25.75 12.83
C ILE A 1129 -35.24 25.78 11.49
N PRO A 1130 -34.05 25.17 11.39
CA PRO A 1130 -33.25 25.21 10.18
C PRO A 1130 -33.83 24.28 9.10
N VAL A 1131 -34.22 24.87 7.97
CA VAL A 1131 -34.80 24.14 6.83
C VAL A 1131 -34.08 24.42 5.50
N PRO A 1132 -32.76 24.10 5.41
CA PRO A 1132 -31.95 24.49 4.25
C PRO A 1132 -32.45 23.90 2.93
N SER A 1133 -33.01 22.69 2.93
CA SER A 1133 -33.47 22.02 1.70
C SER A 1133 -34.89 22.46 1.31
N LEU A 1134 -35.83 22.54 2.26
CA LEU A 1134 -37.18 23.07 2.00
C LEU A 1134 -37.13 24.53 1.59
N GLY A 1135 -36.32 25.34 2.28
CA GLY A 1135 -36.12 26.76 1.99
C GLY A 1135 -35.42 26.97 0.65
N GLY A 1136 -34.31 26.25 0.41
CA GLY A 1136 -33.58 26.30 -0.86
C GLY A 1136 -34.43 25.86 -2.06
N SER A 1137 -35.30 24.87 -1.87
CA SER A 1137 -36.27 24.44 -2.87
C SER A 1137 -37.29 25.54 -3.22
N LEU A 1138 -37.81 26.26 -2.22
CA LEU A 1138 -38.75 27.36 -2.46
C LEU A 1138 -38.07 28.52 -3.20
N SER A 1139 -36.85 28.89 -2.79
CA SER A 1139 -36.04 29.91 -3.46
C SER A 1139 -35.72 29.54 -4.91
N TYR A 1140 -35.45 28.26 -5.19
CA TYR A 1140 -35.30 27.75 -6.55
C TYR A 1140 -36.57 27.94 -7.36
N TYR A 1141 -37.72 27.49 -6.84
CA TYR A 1141 -39.00 27.62 -7.53
C TYR A 1141 -39.34 29.09 -7.85
N ASP A 1142 -39.17 29.99 -6.87
CA ASP A 1142 -39.46 31.41 -7.04
C ASP A 1142 -38.49 32.10 -8.02
N SER A 1143 -37.22 31.69 -8.01
CA SER A 1143 -36.24 32.22 -8.96
C SER A 1143 -36.52 31.72 -10.38
N TYR A 1144 -36.85 30.43 -10.54
CA TYR A 1144 -37.04 29.78 -11.83
C TYR A 1144 -38.28 30.32 -12.58
N ARG A 1145 -39.36 30.65 -11.86
CA ARG A 1145 -40.58 31.22 -12.46
C ARG A 1145 -40.53 32.74 -12.68
N CYS A 1146 -39.49 33.42 -12.21
CA CYS A 1146 -39.39 34.88 -12.31
C CYS A 1146 -38.77 35.28 -13.65
N SER A 1147 -39.49 36.07 -14.45
CA SER A 1147 -38.99 36.53 -15.76
C SER A 1147 -37.83 37.54 -15.67
N SER A 1148 -37.67 38.21 -14.52
CA SER A 1148 -36.62 39.20 -14.29
C SER A 1148 -36.04 39.05 -12.89
N LEU A 1149 -34.81 38.53 -12.81
CA LEU A 1149 -34.04 38.41 -11.57
C LEU A 1149 -33.19 39.68 -11.32
N PRO A 1150 -32.75 39.92 -10.08
CA PRO A 1150 -31.86 41.05 -9.75
C PRO A 1150 -30.43 40.93 -10.33
N ALA A 1151 -30.18 39.95 -11.21
CA ALA A 1151 -28.91 39.75 -11.90
C ALA A 1151 -28.54 40.92 -12.82
N ASN A 1152 -29.50 41.77 -13.21
CA ASN A 1152 -29.23 43.04 -13.89
C ASN A 1152 -28.32 43.97 -13.06
N LEU A 1153 -28.53 44.05 -11.74
CA LEU A 1153 -27.67 44.83 -10.85
C LEU A 1153 -26.29 44.16 -10.69
N THR A 1154 -26.24 42.82 -10.61
CA THR A 1154 -24.96 42.08 -10.60
C THR A 1154 -24.15 42.36 -11.87
N GLN A 1155 -24.78 42.36 -13.04
CA GLN A 1155 -24.14 42.74 -14.30
C GLN A 1155 -23.66 44.20 -14.28
N ALA A 1156 -24.46 45.13 -13.77
CA ALA A 1156 -24.06 46.53 -13.62
C ALA A 1156 -22.84 46.68 -12.70
N MET A 1157 -22.81 45.98 -11.56
CA MET A 1157 -21.64 45.97 -10.66
C MET A 1157 -20.39 45.42 -11.34
N ARG A 1158 -20.49 44.29 -12.05
CA ARG A 1158 -19.39 43.70 -12.83
C ARG A 1158 -18.85 44.67 -13.88
N ASP A 1159 -19.75 45.34 -14.60
CA ASP A 1159 -19.35 46.35 -15.58
C ASP A 1159 -18.71 47.57 -14.91
N TYR A 1160 -19.25 48.00 -13.76
CA TYR A 1160 -18.72 49.09 -12.96
C TYR A 1160 -17.28 48.84 -12.53
N PHE A 1161 -16.99 47.81 -11.72
CA PHE A 1161 -15.64 47.65 -11.17
C PHE A 1161 -14.63 47.05 -12.16
N GLY A 1162 -15.10 46.35 -13.20
CA GLY A 1162 -14.25 45.49 -14.03
C GLY A 1162 -14.35 45.72 -15.54
N GLY A 1163 -15.27 46.57 -16.01
CA GLY A 1163 -15.53 46.74 -17.45
C GLY A 1163 -15.90 45.42 -18.14
N HIS A 1164 -16.64 44.55 -17.42
CA HIS A 1164 -17.03 43.22 -17.88
C HIS A 1164 -18.14 43.21 -18.93
N THR A 1165 -18.69 44.38 -19.29
CA THR A 1165 -19.77 44.54 -20.26
C THR A 1165 -21.08 43.87 -19.85
N TYR A 1166 -22.17 44.19 -20.55
CA TYR A 1166 -23.49 43.63 -20.33
C TYR A 1166 -24.37 43.67 -21.59
N LYS A 1167 -25.47 42.92 -21.59
CA LYS A 1167 -26.51 42.97 -22.63
C LYS A 1167 -27.71 43.80 -22.15
N ARG A 1168 -28.49 44.31 -23.10
CA ARG A 1168 -29.70 45.11 -22.82
C ARG A 1168 -30.96 44.38 -23.27
N ILE A 1169 -32.08 44.73 -22.64
CA ILE A 1169 -33.40 44.16 -22.95
C ILE A 1169 -34.09 44.87 -24.12
N ASP A 1170 -33.67 46.10 -24.43
CA ASP A 1170 -34.30 46.96 -25.45
C ASP A 1170 -33.59 46.94 -26.81
N ARG A 1171 -32.43 46.30 -26.91
CA ARG A 1171 -31.61 46.25 -28.13
C ARG A 1171 -30.54 45.16 -28.05
N ASP A 1172 -30.24 44.57 -29.21
CA ASP A 1172 -29.15 43.61 -29.34
C ASP A 1172 -27.79 44.30 -29.31
N GLY A 1173 -26.79 43.59 -28.77
CA GLY A 1173 -25.41 44.06 -28.67
C GLY A 1173 -24.79 43.82 -27.30
N VAL A 1174 -23.51 44.17 -27.19
CA VAL A 1174 -22.74 44.14 -25.93
C VAL A 1174 -22.34 45.57 -25.60
N PHE A 1175 -22.61 45.99 -24.37
CA PHE A 1175 -22.53 47.36 -23.91
C PHE A 1175 -21.56 47.49 -22.74
N HIS A 1176 -20.84 48.60 -22.69
CA HIS A 1176 -20.08 49.03 -21.52
C HIS A 1176 -20.52 50.44 -21.16
N THR A 1177 -20.58 50.74 -19.87
CA THR A 1177 -20.85 52.07 -19.36
C THR A 1177 -19.64 52.60 -18.61
N SER A 1178 -19.19 53.80 -18.97
CA SER A 1178 -18.26 54.55 -18.13
C SER A 1178 -19.07 55.12 -16.95
N TRP A 1179 -19.07 54.41 -15.83
CA TRP A 1179 -19.96 54.71 -14.70
C TRP A 1179 -19.51 55.92 -13.87
N THR A 1180 -18.25 56.34 -14.02
CA THR A 1180 -17.64 57.51 -13.37
C THR A 1180 -16.54 58.06 -14.27
N ASP A 1181 -16.11 59.30 -14.03
CA ASP A 1181 -15.04 59.95 -14.79
C ASP A 1181 -13.67 59.21 -14.74
N SER A 1182 -13.50 58.28 -13.79
CA SER A 1182 -12.29 57.45 -13.70
C SER A 1182 -12.30 56.23 -14.63
N HIS A 1183 -13.46 55.83 -15.16
CA HIS A 1183 -13.57 54.69 -16.08
C HIS A 1183 -13.16 55.12 -17.50
N LYS A 1184 -11.94 54.71 -17.89
CA LYS A 1184 -11.38 54.94 -19.22
C LYS A 1184 -11.98 53.97 -20.24
N ASP A 1185 -11.85 54.32 -21.52
CA ASP A 1185 -12.21 53.44 -22.63
C ASP A 1185 -11.59 52.03 -22.45
N ILE A 1186 -12.44 51.01 -22.51
CA ILE A 1186 -12.04 49.61 -22.31
C ILE A 1186 -11.52 48.94 -23.60
N GLY A 1187 -11.44 49.69 -24.70
CA GLY A 1187 -10.97 49.23 -26.01
C GLY A 1187 -12.06 48.49 -26.79
N ASN A 1188 -11.65 47.64 -27.74
CA ASN A 1188 -12.59 46.93 -28.60
C ASN A 1188 -13.42 45.90 -27.81
N ILE A 1189 -14.71 46.18 -27.63
CA ILE A 1189 -15.69 45.34 -26.92
C ILE A 1189 -15.76 43.92 -27.51
N SER A 1190 -15.51 43.76 -28.81
CA SER A 1190 -15.50 42.44 -29.47
C SER A 1190 -14.30 41.56 -29.11
N GLU A 1191 -13.22 42.14 -28.58
CA GLU A 1191 -12.04 41.39 -28.13
C GLU A 1191 -12.19 40.88 -26.70
N ARG A 1192 -12.96 41.60 -25.86
CA ARG A 1192 -13.25 41.19 -24.47
C ARG A 1192 -14.34 40.14 -24.33
N THR A 1193 -15.17 39.98 -25.36
CA THR A 1193 -16.26 38.98 -25.41
C THR A 1193 -15.82 37.60 -25.90
N LYS A 1194 -14.58 37.47 -26.41
CA LYS A 1194 -14.02 36.18 -26.90
C LYS A 1194 -13.69 35.17 -25.78
N GLY A 1195 -13.86 35.56 -24.51
CA GLY A 1195 -13.55 34.71 -23.35
C GLY A 1195 -14.76 34.27 -22.53
N GLU A 1196 -16.00 34.52 -22.96
CA GLU A 1196 -17.20 34.09 -22.21
C GLU A 1196 -17.87 32.87 -22.87
N LEU A 1197 -17.40 31.69 -22.47
CA LEU A 1197 -18.20 30.61 -21.87
C LEU A 1197 -17.25 29.71 -21.07
#